data_AF-A0A954PPQ6-F1
#
_entry.id   AF-A0A954PPQ6-F1
#
_cell.length_a   1.000
_cell.length_b   1.000
_cell.length_c   1.000
_cell.angle_alpha   90.00
_cell.angle_beta   90.00
_cell.angle_gamma   90.00
#
_symmetry.space_group_name_H-M   'P 1'
#
loop_
_entity.id
_entity.type
_entity.pdbx_description
1 polymer ?
#
loop_
_entity_poly.entity_id
_entity_poly.type
_entity_poly.pdbx_seq_one_letter_code
_entity_poly.pdbx_strand_id
1 'polypeptide(L)'
;MIPKWIFFVWIVVGCYCFPDQGCASDPSDVLTDAVACWHFESLDDSAGGNSKLQIHGAASVGSPLAGVERQQSLVRGGDGYAAKLSGGWFDAGKGIDGELKLQGDHFSALIRVKCDADTLWSTRGFFTVGGGHDELIFNFFSHDFDRGQAGMRVGCEIGVDGRSGLAGQVMVPLAQIGSTRWHDLLVRYDSKELVFFVDGVAIDRKPVSGRLRQSNQHPLCIGAGGASDNPFVCWIDHAVVWNRALSDEEVIALTGGTDAVRQAKNKFDSWVAPAPQTPIDELVRHSRELDTRLMNDPSRPRYHLMHFEGGDIMPGDPNGAIYWKGRYHLFYIFQRHQSEQPTTVHCWGHASSVDLVHWTHHPTALDVAPTDPDRGIFSGNALVSRDGIPTLIYHGVGIGNCSATSTDDMLIHWEKSAANPMVPIPKPEDASFGKYDSWDPHLWLQDDGYRAIFGGNPGTGAPPTLFRGANLDELNYVGPFLPTDRWSQEGEDVSCPDFFSLDGPGGGRHMLLCISHMRGARYFLGDWADDRFSPQSHGRMNWPGGCFFAPETLVDHLGRRILWGWCLDERPATVRRSSGATGVMSLPRVLSLDDDGALRIEPPTELNQLRINPVSLPATVLASGAEHRLSEVAGDSLEIQVSFPADDHQVCGIKVRQSPDQSEETMIIYDRDANQLTIDFSKSTLDPAIRYRSWCLFRPKDPEDADRAVRRQDAPLNLRSDEPLQLTVYLDRSMLEVFANGRQCMSQRIWPTRNDSRFVSLVNTGPNPSTVSVKAWEMAASNQE
;
A
#
# COMPACT_ATOMS: atom_id res chain seq x y z
N MET A 1 33.29 -24.67 32.36
CA MET A 1 32.41 -25.61 31.63
C MET A 1 31.57 -24.79 30.68
N ILE A 2 31.88 -24.86 29.38
CA ILE A 2 31.20 -24.13 28.31
C ILE A 2 30.45 -25.20 27.51
N PRO A 3 29.12 -25.20 27.42
CA PRO A 3 28.43 -26.10 26.51
C PRO A 3 28.37 -25.46 25.12
N LYS A 4 29.07 -26.09 24.18
CA LYS A 4 28.89 -25.92 22.74
C LYS A 4 27.50 -26.46 22.38
N TRP A 5 26.66 -25.64 21.76
CA TRP A 5 25.47 -26.10 21.05
C TRP A 5 25.64 -25.82 19.56
N ILE A 6 25.71 -26.91 18.81
CA ILE A 6 25.79 -26.98 17.35
C ILE A 6 24.37 -26.81 16.84
N PHE A 7 24.11 -25.77 16.03
CA PHE A 7 22.84 -25.61 15.31
C PHE A 7 22.83 -26.56 14.11
N PHE A 8 21.95 -27.57 14.15
CA PHE A 8 21.49 -28.30 12.97
C PHE A 8 20.30 -27.53 12.38
N VAL A 9 20.45 -26.97 11.19
CA VAL A 9 19.35 -26.40 10.41
C VAL A 9 18.59 -27.57 9.77
N TRP A 10 17.36 -27.79 10.23
CA TRP A 10 16.39 -28.60 9.49
C TRP A 10 15.70 -27.68 8.48
N ILE A 11 16.00 -27.87 7.20
CA ILE A 11 15.19 -27.35 6.10
C ILE A 11 13.97 -28.28 6.01
N VAL A 12 12.83 -27.84 6.53
CA VAL A 12 11.53 -28.46 6.25
C VAL A 12 11.02 -27.87 4.96
N VAL A 13 11.19 -28.61 3.86
CA VAL A 13 10.49 -28.33 2.59
C VAL A 13 9.05 -28.80 2.79
N GLY A 14 8.13 -27.89 3.08
CA GLY A 14 6.71 -28.17 3.11
C GLY A 14 6.19 -28.40 1.69
N CYS A 15 5.88 -29.66 1.36
CA CYS A 15 5.05 -29.99 0.20
C CYS A 15 3.63 -29.46 0.45
N TYR A 16 3.20 -28.49 -0.34
CA TYR A 16 1.78 -28.17 -0.48
C TYR A 16 1.07 -29.32 -1.20
N CYS A 17 0.28 -30.10 -0.46
CA CYS A 17 -0.76 -30.96 -1.03
C CYS A 17 -1.93 -30.07 -1.47
N PHE A 18 -2.18 -29.98 -2.77
CA PHE A 18 -3.41 -29.42 -3.31
C PHE A 18 -4.58 -30.39 -3.04
N PRO A 19 -5.78 -29.91 -2.68
CA PRO A 19 -6.97 -30.76 -2.55
C PRO A 19 -7.46 -31.28 -3.92
N ASP A 20 -8.12 -32.43 -3.87
CA ASP A 20 -8.61 -33.25 -4.98
C ASP A 20 -9.52 -32.54 -6.00
N GLN A 21 -9.18 -32.78 -7.28
CA GLN A 21 -10.02 -33.04 -8.45
C GLN A 21 -11.29 -32.19 -8.68
N GLY A 22 -11.10 -30.99 -9.25
CA GLY A 22 -12.00 -30.49 -10.28
C GLY A 22 -11.72 -31.22 -11.61
N CYS A 23 -12.76 -31.66 -12.30
CA CYS A 23 -12.68 -32.41 -13.56
C CYS A 23 -11.82 -31.63 -14.58
N ALA A 24 -10.59 -32.09 -14.85
CA ALA A 24 -9.78 -31.51 -15.92
C ALA A 24 -10.51 -31.73 -17.25
N SER A 25 -10.75 -30.66 -18.01
CA SER A 25 -11.33 -30.75 -19.34
C SER A 25 -10.49 -31.68 -20.21
N ASP A 26 -11.10 -32.64 -20.88
CA ASP A 26 -10.40 -33.46 -21.87
C ASP A 26 -10.04 -32.56 -23.06
N PRO A 27 -8.79 -32.50 -23.54
CA PRO A 27 -8.44 -31.73 -24.74
C PRO A 27 -9.33 -32.05 -25.93
N SER A 28 -9.85 -33.27 -26.07
CA SER A 28 -10.81 -33.58 -27.15
C SER A 28 -12.09 -32.77 -27.06
N ASP A 29 -12.59 -32.51 -25.84
CA ASP A 29 -13.81 -31.73 -25.62
C ASP A 29 -13.59 -30.27 -26.02
N VAL A 30 -12.43 -29.71 -25.70
CA VAL A 30 -12.04 -28.33 -26.06
C VAL A 30 -11.92 -28.14 -27.58
N LEU A 31 -11.55 -29.20 -28.31
CA LEU A 31 -11.41 -29.17 -29.77
C LEU A 31 -12.76 -29.26 -30.50
N THR A 32 -13.83 -29.73 -29.84
CA THR A 32 -15.13 -29.95 -30.51
C THR A 32 -15.79 -28.69 -31.05
N ASP A 33 -15.51 -27.53 -30.44
CA ASP A 33 -16.07 -26.24 -30.83
C ASP A 33 -15.05 -25.32 -31.52
N ALA A 34 -13.90 -25.86 -31.92
CA ALA A 34 -12.95 -25.14 -32.75
C ALA A 34 -13.59 -24.72 -34.09
N VAL A 35 -13.18 -23.54 -34.58
CA VAL A 35 -13.55 -23.06 -35.92
C VAL A 35 -12.87 -23.93 -36.99
N ALA A 36 -11.61 -24.29 -36.74
CA ALA A 36 -10.86 -25.27 -37.54
C ALA A 36 -9.77 -25.91 -36.68
N CYS A 37 -9.50 -27.20 -36.94
CA CYS A 37 -8.48 -27.97 -36.24
C CYS A 37 -7.77 -28.95 -37.20
N TRP A 38 -6.53 -28.65 -37.58
CA TRP A 38 -5.72 -29.51 -38.44
C TRP A 38 -4.76 -30.35 -37.61
N HIS A 39 -4.86 -31.68 -37.72
CA HIS A 39 -3.98 -32.64 -37.02
C HIS A 39 -2.88 -33.23 -37.91
N PHE A 40 -2.94 -32.99 -39.22
CA PHE A 40 -1.89 -33.34 -40.19
C PHE A 40 -1.59 -34.83 -40.43
N GLU A 41 -2.46 -35.79 -40.08
CA GLU A 41 -2.52 -37.08 -40.80
C GLU A 41 -2.91 -36.86 -42.27
N SER A 42 -3.79 -35.88 -42.52
CA SER A 42 -4.27 -35.50 -43.85
C SER A 42 -4.35 -33.96 -44.01
N LEU A 43 -4.90 -33.48 -45.12
CA LEU A 43 -5.13 -32.04 -45.38
C LEU A 43 -6.48 -31.55 -44.84
N ASP A 44 -7.32 -32.46 -44.34
CA ASP A 44 -8.65 -32.14 -43.81
C ASP A 44 -8.54 -31.63 -42.37
N ASP A 45 -9.40 -30.69 -41.96
CA ASP A 45 -9.59 -30.37 -40.54
C ASP A 45 -10.73 -31.18 -39.94
N SER A 46 -10.72 -31.29 -38.61
CA SER A 46 -11.69 -32.06 -37.83
C SER A 46 -12.90 -31.24 -37.37
N ALA A 47 -13.00 -29.96 -37.72
CA ALA A 47 -14.16 -29.13 -37.39
C ALA A 47 -15.27 -29.26 -38.45
N GLY A 48 -16.49 -28.81 -38.11
CA GLY A 48 -17.70 -29.06 -38.92
C GLY A 48 -17.69 -28.53 -40.36
N GLY A 49 -16.83 -27.56 -40.68
CA GLY A 49 -16.71 -26.96 -42.03
C GLY A 49 -15.75 -27.71 -42.98
N ASN A 50 -14.77 -28.45 -42.47
CA ASN A 50 -13.68 -29.03 -43.27
C ASN A 50 -13.05 -28.05 -44.30
N SER A 51 -12.54 -26.92 -43.80
CA SER A 51 -11.53 -26.04 -44.38
C SER A 51 -10.24 -26.79 -44.81
N LYS A 52 -10.35 -27.62 -45.85
CA LYS A 52 -9.24 -28.42 -46.40
C LYS A 52 -8.07 -27.57 -46.89
N LEU A 53 -6.87 -27.92 -46.45
CA LEU A 53 -5.62 -27.23 -46.82
C LEU A 53 -5.19 -27.49 -48.27
N GLN A 54 -4.67 -26.44 -48.92
CA GLN A 54 -3.93 -26.53 -50.18
C GLN A 54 -2.43 -26.44 -49.94
N ILE A 55 -1.66 -27.28 -50.63
CA ILE A 55 -0.20 -27.32 -50.50
C ILE A 55 0.44 -26.35 -51.49
N HIS A 56 1.33 -25.50 -51.00
CA HIS A 56 2.17 -24.62 -51.80
C HIS A 56 3.66 -24.88 -51.51
N GLY A 57 4.44 -25.20 -52.55
CA GLY A 57 5.87 -25.47 -52.39
C GLY A 57 6.17 -26.81 -51.68
N ALA A 58 7.30 -26.88 -50.99
CA ALA A 58 7.77 -28.11 -50.34
C ALA A 58 7.16 -28.30 -48.93
N ALA A 59 5.90 -28.72 -48.89
CA ALA A 59 5.18 -29.08 -47.68
C ALA A 59 4.53 -30.47 -47.82
N SER A 60 4.44 -31.22 -46.72
CA SER A 60 3.85 -32.57 -46.69
C SER A 60 3.15 -32.84 -45.36
N VAL A 61 2.14 -33.70 -45.39
CA VAL A 61 1.38 -34.20 -44.22
C VAL A 61 1.55 -35.72 -44.09
N GLY A 62 1.06 -36.32 -43.01
CA GLY A 62 1.05 -37.76 -42.81
C GLY A 62 2.38 -38.36 -42.34
N SER A 63 3.30 -37.55 -41.80
CA SER A 63 4.53 -38.07 -41.21
C SER A 63 4.25 -38.61 -39.81
N PRO A 64 4.40 -39.92 -39.55
CA PRO A 64 4.05 -40.49 -38.25
C PRO A 64 5.04 -40.07 -37.18
N LEU A 65 4.53 -39.57 -36.05
CA LEU A 65 5.32 -39.38 -34.84
C LEU A 65 5.53 -40.73 -34.14
N ALA A 66 6.66 -40.86 -33.44
CA ALA A 66 7.05 -42.08 -32.75
C ALA A 66 7.41 -41.83 -31.27
N GLY A 67 7.27 -42.87 -30.44
CA GLY A 67 7.66 -42.84 -29.04
C GLY A 67 7.01 -41.72 -28.24
N VAL A 68 7.83 -40.96 -27.51
CA VAL A 68 7.37 -39.85 -26.64
C VAL A 68 6.68 -38.76 -27.44
N GLU A 69 7.14 -38.45 -28.66
CA GLU A 69 6.52 -37.39 -29.47
C GLU A 69 5.08 -37.75 -29.86
N ARG A 70 4.83 -39.03 -30.20
CA ARG A 70 3.47 -39.54 -30.48
C ARG A 70 2.57 -39.47 -29.25
N GLN A 71 3.08 -39.88 -28.08
CA GLN A 71 2.30 -39.80 -26.84
C GLN A 71 1.95 -38.36 -26.47
N GLN A 72 2.90 -37.44 -26.63
CA GLN A 72 2.67 -36.01 -26.37
C GLN A 72 1.70 -35.36 -27.35
N SER A 73 1.66 -35.82 -28.60
CA SER A 73 0.65 -35.42 -29.59
C SER A 73 -0.75 -35.86 -29.13
N LEU A 74 -0.91 -37.16 -28.86
CA LEU A 74 -2.20 -37.74 -28.44
C LEU A 74 -2.76 -37.10 -27.16
N VAL A 75 -1.90 -36.82 -26.16
CA VAL A 75 -2.36 -36.23 -24.88
C VAL A 75 -2.80 -34.76 -25.00
N ARG A 76 -2.50 -34.11 -26.13
CA ARG A 76 -2.92 -32.74 -26.47
C ARG A 76 -4.09 -32.70 -27.45
N GLY A 77 -4.65 -33.87 -27.78
CA GLY A 77 -5.70 -34.02 -28.79
C GLY A 77 -5.20 -34.10 -30.23
N GLY A 78 -3.89 -34.25 -30.46
CA GLY A 78 -3.31 -34.54 -31.79
C GLY A 78 -3.60 -35.99 -32.25
N ASP A 79 -3.34 -36.29 -33.53
CA ASP A 79 -3.57 -37.62 -34.12
C ASP A 79 -2.31 -38.52 -34.15
N GLY A 80 -1.17 -38.00 -33.69
CA GLY A 80 0.12 -38.68 -33.73
C GLY A 80 0.83 -38.63 -35.08
N TYR A 81 0.41 -37.74 -35.98
CA TYR A 81 1.08 -37.40 -37.23
C TYR A 81 1.49 -35.92 -37.21
N ALA A 82 2.38 -35.54 -38.11
CA ALA A 82 2.83 -34.17 -38.26
C ALA A 82 3.00 -33.79 -39.73
N ALA A 83 2.86 -32.50 -39.99
CA ALA A 83 3.32 -31.89 -41.21
C ALA A 83 4.80 -31.56 -41.14
N LYS A 84 5.47 -31.66 -42.29
CA LYS A 84 6.85 -31.21 -42.49
C LYS A 84 6.89 -30.10 -43.54
N LEU A 85 7.44 -28.95 -43.16
CA LEU A 85 7.66 -27.80 -44.03
C LEU A 85 9.15 -27.65 -44.33
N SER A 86 9.52 -27.68 -45.61
CA SER A 86 10.91 -27.57 -46.07
C SER A 86 11.03 -26.52 -47.19
N GLY A 87 10.39 -25.37 -46.98
CA GLY A 87 10.23 -24.32 -48.00
C GLY A 87 8.87 -24.34 -48.69
N GLY A 88 7.85 -24.91 -48.05
CA GLY A 88 6.44 -24.84 -48.47
C GLY A 88 5.54 -24.41 -47.31
N TRP A 89 4.25 -24.22 -47.61
CA TRP A 89 3.22 -23.76 -46.67
C TRP A 89 1.84 -24.27 -47.09
N PHE A 90 0.84 -24.08 -46.23
CA PHE A 90 -0.54 -24.48 -46.44
C PHE A 90 -1.49 -23.27 -46.49
N ASP A 91 -2.41 -23.28 -47.44
CA ASP A 91 -3.48 -22.29 -47.60
C ASP A 91 -4.82 -22.91 -47.20
N ALA A 92 -5.47 -22.37 -46.16
CA ALA A 92 -6.81 -22.78 -45.73
C ALA A 92 -7.94 -21.96 -46.36
N GLY A 93 -7.59 -20.97 -47.20
CA GLY A 93 -8.53 -20.01 -47.74
C GLY A 93 -9.20 -19.19 -46.63
N LYS A 94 -10.49 -18.90 -46.83
CA LYS A 94 -11.36 -18.27 -45.83
C LYS A 94 -12.27 -19.28 -45.15
N GLY A 95 -11.98 -20.57 -45.31
CA GLY A 95 -12.87 -21.68 -45.00
C GLY A 95 -13.95 -21.92 -46.05
N ILE A 96 -14.68 -23.03 -45.93
CA ILE A 96 -15.65 -23.48 -46.93
C ILE A 96 -16.87 -22.54 -46.99
N ASP A 97 -17.28 -22.01 -45.85
CA ASP A 97 -18.46 -21.14 -45.64
C ASP A 97 -18.05 -19.74 -45.15
N GLY A 98 -16.75 -19.45 -45.12
CA GLY A 98 -16.22 -18.18 -44.62
C GLY A 98 -15.94 -18.17 -43.12
N GLU A 99 -15.95 -19.32 -42.47
CA GLU A 99 -15.77 -19.52 -41.03
C GLU A 99 -14.40 -19.05 -40.52
N LEU A 100 -13.37 -19.05 -41.36
CA LEU A 100 -12.04 -18.52 -41.02
C LEU A 100 -11.95 -16.99 -41.15
N LYS A 101 -13.05 -16.30 -41.53
CA LYS A 101 -13.16 -14.85 -41.35
C LYS A 101 -13.43 -14.55 -39.88
N LEU A 102 -12.38 -14.62 -39.07
CA LEU A 102 -12.48 -14.32 -37.64
C LEU A 102 -13.01 -12.90 -37.45
N GLN A 103 -14.18 -12.81 -36.81
CA GLN A 103 -14.89 -11.57 -36.53
C GLN A 103 -15.34 -11.59 -35.07
N GLY A 104 -15.40 -10.42 -34.45
CA GLY A 104 -15.74 -10.29 -33.04
C GLY A 104 -14.68 -9.50 -32.27
N ASP A 105 -14.74 -9.54 -30.96
CA ASP A 105 -13.78 -8.90 -30.05
C ASP A 105 -12.99 -9.93 -29.24
N HIS A 106 -13.07 -11.21 -29.59
CA HIS A 106 -12.34 -12.28 -28.92
C HIS A 106 -11.97 -13.40 -29.92
N PHE A 107 -10.84 -14.07 -29.68
CA PHE A 107 -10.43 -15.29 -30.39
C PHE A 107 -9.32 -16.00 -29.61
N SER A 108 -9.07 -17.26 -29.96
CA SER A 108 -7.87 -17.99 -29.54
C SER A 108 -7.28 -18.73 -30.72
N ALA A 109 -5.95 -18.89 -30.74
CA ALA A 109 -5.27 -19.68 -31.74
C ALA A 109 -4.10 -20.43 -31.10
N LEU A 110 -3.94 -21.69 -31.48
CA LEU A 110 -2.90 -22.61 -30.98
C LEU A 110 -2.16 -23.21 -32.17
N ILE A 111 -0.83 -23.27 -32.10
CA ILE A 111 -0.02 -24.07 -33.00
C ILE A 111 1.06 -24.81 -32.21
N ARG A 112 1.14 -26.13 -32.42
CA ARG A 112 2.20 -26.96 -31.85
C ARG A 112 3.29 -27.19 -32.89
N VAL A 113 4.48 -26.69 -32.62
CA VAL A 113 5.54 -26.52 -33.63
C VAL A 113 6.93 -26.84 -33.08
N LYS A 114 7.83 -27.29 -33.96
CA LYS A 114 9.24 -27.62 -33.67
C LYS A 114 10.11 -27.35 -34.89
N CYS A 115 11.39 -27.03 -34.68
CA CYS A 115 12.40 -26.99 -35.74
C CYS A 115 13.45 -28.09 -35.56
N ASP A 116 14.14 -28.45 -36.65
CA ASP A 116 15.30 -29.33 -36.59
C ASP A 116 16.51 -28.56 -36.03
N ALA A 117 17.52 -29.26 -35.51
CA ALA A 117 18.65 -28.63 -34.80
C ALA A 117 19.42 -27.57 -35.62
N ASP A 118 19.47 -27.76 -36.94
CA ASP A 118 20.20 -26.88 -37.86
C ASP A 118 19.29 -25.84 -38.55
N THR A 119 18.00 -25.76 -38.17
CA THR A 119 17.06 -24.79 -38.75
C THR A 119 16.76 -23.64 -37.79
N LEU A 120 16.81 -22.43 -38.32
CA LEU A 120 16.49 -21.22 -37.57
C LEU A 120 14.98 -21.00 -37.55
N TRP A 121 14.45 -20.66 -36.38
CA TRP A 121 13.12 -20.06 -36.31
C TRP A 121 13.20 -18.64 -36.88
N SER A 122 13.11 -18.49 -38.19
CA SER A 122 13.15 -17.17 -38.85
C SER A 122 12.07 -17.08 -39.92
N THR A 123 10.95 -16.44 -39.59
CA THR A 123 9.91 -16.12 -40.57
C THR A 123 9.02 -14.97 -40.10
N ARG A 124 8.56 -14.15 -41.05
CA ARG A 124 7.67 -13.02 -40.77
C ARG A 124 6.26 -13.44 -40.36
N GLY A 125 5.87 -14.68 -40.65
CA GLY A 125 4.60 -15.26 -40.24
C GLY A 125 4.56 -16.76 -40.52
N PHE A 126 4.04 -17.56 -39.58
CA PHE A 126 3.88 -19.01 -39.75
C PHE A 126 2.53 -19.57 -39.31
N PHE A 127 1.68 -18.75 -38.69
CA PHE A 127 0.27 -19.06 -38.52
C PHE A 127 -0.48 -17.74 -38.49
N THR A 128 -1.19 -17.41 -39.56
CA THR A 128 -1.59 -16.03 -39.82
C THR A 128 -2.91 -15.90 -40.55
N VAL A 129 -3.59 -14.80 -40.28
CA VAL A 129 -4.58 -14.19 -41.17
C VAL A 129 -4.07 -12.78 -41.47
N GLY A 130 -3.25 -12.72 -42.52
CA GLY A 130 -2.29 -11.64 -42.80
C GLY A 130 -2.80 -10.50 -43.68
N GLY A 131 -1.91 -9.84 -44.41
CA GLY A 131 -2.22 -8.67 -45.26
C GLY A 131 -1.38 -7.41 -44.98
N GLY A 132 -0.37 -7.52 -44.11
CA GLY A 132 0.39 -6.37 -43.60
C GLY A 132 -0.26 -5.75 -42.37
N HIS A 133 0.46 -4.86 -41.67
CA HIS A 133 0.06 -4.38 -40.34
C HIS A 133 -1.29 -3.64 -40.31
N ASP A 134 -1.79 -3.13 -41.44
CA ASP A 134 -3.09 -2.43 -41.53
C ASP A 134 -4.27 -3.35 -41.89
N GLU A 135 -4.02 -4.58 -42.32
CA GLU A 135 -5.06 -5.56 -42.64
C GLU A 135 -5.04 -6.78 -41.70
N LEU A 136 -3.94 -7.00 -40.97
CA LEU A 136 -3.72 -8.10 -40.02
C LEU A 136 -4.89 -8.35 -39.06
N ILE A 137 -5.27 -9.62 -38.90
CA ILE A 137 -6.11 -10.11 -37.79
C ILE A 137 -5.22 -10.65 -36.67
N PHE A 138 -4.47 -11.72 -36.95
CA PHE A 138 -3.43 -12.26 -36.07
C PHE A 138 -2.28 -12.85 -36.87
N ASN A 139 -1.07 -12.87 -36.28
CA ASN A 139 0.11 -13.45 -36.90
C ASN A 139 1.08 -13.97 -35.83
N PHE A 140 1.32 -15.28 -35.82
CA PHE A 140 2.48 -15.86 -35.14
C PHE A 140 3.73 -15.64 -35.98
N PHE A 141 4.77 -15.05 -35.39
CA PHE A 141 5.98 -14.64 -36.09
C PHE A 141 7.23 -15.09 -35.33
N SER A 142 8.36 -15.14 -36.04
CA SER A 142 9.67 -15.15 -35.41
C SER A 142 10.62 -14.17 -36.08
N HIS A 143 11.17 -13.24 -35.30
CA HIS A 143 11.97 -12.15 -35.83
C HIS A 143 13.22 -11.89 -35.00
N ASP A 144 14.30 -11.56 -35.70
CA ASP A 144 15.58 -11.19 -35.10
C ASP A 144 15.63 -9.67 -34.94
N PHE A 145 15.46 -9.21 -33.71
CA PHE A 145 15.45 -7.78 -33.39
C PHE A 145 16.86 -7.20 -33.21
N ASP A 146 17.88 -8.04 -32.96
CA ASP A 146 19.23 -7.59 -32.57
C ASP A 146 20.33 -7.99 -33.58
N ARG A 147 19.95 -8.52 -34.76
CA ARG A 147 20.87 -9.00 -35.82
C ARG A 147 21.83 -10.11 -35.34
N GLY A 148 21.29 -11.12 -34.65
CA GLY A 148 21.97 -12.39 -34.33
C GLY A 148 21.03 -13.41 -33.65
N GLN A 149 21.42 -14.70 -33.59
CA GLN A 149 20.56 -15.77 -33.04
C GLN A 149 20.07 -15.51 -31.59
N ALA A 150 20.83 -14.77 -30.78
CA ALA A 150 20.43 -14.40 -29.42
C ALA A 150 19.29 -13.34 -29.37
N GLY A 151 19.11 -12.58 -30.45
CA GLY A 151 18.07 -11.57 -30.62
C GLY A 151 16.74 -12.13 -31.14
N MET A 152 16.67 -13.42 -31.45
CA MET A 152 15.47 -14.03 -32.00
C MET A 152 14.34 -14.06 -30.97
N ARG A 153 13.17 -13.60 -31.37
CA ARG A 153 11.93 -13.63 -30.59
C ARG A 153 10.87 -14.43 -31.35
N VAL A 154 10.01 -15.11 -30.62
CA VAL A 154 8.79 -15.76 -31.13
C VAL A 154 7.61 -15.11 -30.44
N GLY A 155 6.55 -14.81 -31.16
CA GLY A 155 5.42 -14.11 -30.60
C GLY A 155 4.17 -14.14 -31.47
N CYS A 156 3.16 -13.40 -31.04
CA CYS A 156 1.94 -13.16 -31.79
C CYS A 156 1.62 -11.66 -31.84
N GLU A 157 1.09 -11.22 -32.97
CA GLU A 157 0.60 -9.87 -33.21
C GLU A 157 -0.88 -9.90 -33.57
N ILE A 158 -1.63 -8.84 -33.25
CA ILE A 158 -3.03 -8.68 -33.66
C ILE A 158 -3.34 -7.28 -34.20
N GLY A 159 -4.38 -7.18 -35.03
CA GLY A 159 -4.98 -5.93 -35.50
C GLY A 159 -6.46 -5.82 -35.13
N VAL A 160 -6.91 -4.59 -34.83
CA VAL A 160 -8.31 -4.28 -34.50
C VAL A 160 -8.85 -3.15 -35.39
N ASP A 161 -10.16 -3.10 -35.56
CA ASP A 161 -10.87 -2.04 -36.29
C ASP A 161 -10.58 -0.66 -35.68
N GLY A 162 -10.53 0.37 -36.53
CA GLY A 162 -10.34 1.76 -36.11
C GLY A 162 -8.91 2.10 -35.66
N ARG A 163 -7.95 1.15 -35.73
CA ARG A 163 -6.54 1.37 -35.41
C ARG A 163 -5.63 0.98 -36.57
N SER A 164 -4.86 1.94 -37.08
CA SER A 164 -3.79 1.68 -38.05
C SER A 164 -2.61 0.99 -37.37
N GLY A 165 -1.92 0.13 -38.11
CA GLY A 165 -0.80 -0.67 -37.63
C GLY A 165 -1.19 -1.74 -36.61
N LEU A 166 -0.20 -2.23 -35.86
CA LEU A 166 -0.41 -3.28 -34.86
C LEU A 166 -1.22 -2.75 -33.66
N ALA A 167 -2.20 -3.53 -33.23
CA ALA A 167 -2.99 -3.24 -32.04
C ALA A 167 -2.32 -3.80 -30.77
N GLY A 168 -1.75 -5.00 -30.87
CA GLY A 168 -1.00 -5.67 -29.83
C GLY A 168 0.10 -6.55 -30.40
N GLN A 169 1.15 -6.74 -29.61
CA GLN A 169 2.26 -7.64 -29.88
C GLN A 169 2.75 -8.19 -28.54
N VAL A 170 2.96 -9.50 -28.50
CA VAL A 170 3.41 -10.29 -27.34
C VAL A 170 4.48 -11.28 -27.80
N MET A 171 5.54 -11.49 -27.03
CA MET A 171 6.68 -12.31 -27.47
C MET A 171 7.56 -12.85 -26.34
N VAL A 172 8.38 -13.84 -26.69
CA VAL A 172 9.42 -14.42 -25.83
C VAL A 172 10.73 -14.59 -26.60
N PRO A 173 11.91 -14.42 -25.96
CA PRO A 173 13.18 -14.89 -26.52
C PRO A 173 13.15 -16.36 -26.90
N LEU A 174 13.49 -16.67 -28.16
CA LEU A 174 13.59 -18.06 -28.62
C LEU A 174 14.59 -18.86 -27.79
N ALA A 175 15.68 -18.21 -27.37
CA ALA A 175 16.66 -18.80 -26.47
C ALA A 175 16.04 -19.29 -25.16
N GLN A 176 14.94 -18.67 -24.69
CA GLN A 176 14.25 -19.04 -23.44
C GLN A 176 13.45 -20.34 -23.55
N ILE A 177 12.84 -20.57 -24.70
CA ILE A 177 11.96 -21.73 -24.90
C ILE A 177 12.76 -22.91 -25.47
N GLY A 178 13.76 -22.62 -26.31
CA GLY A 178 14.55 -23.57 -27.10
C GLY A 178 13.97 -23.74 -28.51
N SER A 179 14.81 -24.03 -29.49
CA SER A 179 14.38 -24.09 -30.90
C SER A 179 14.10 -25.51 -31.42
N THR A 180 14.55 -26.55 -30.72
CA THR A 180 14.65 -27.91 -31.27
C THR A 180 13.63 -28.91 -30.70
N ARG A 181 12.80 -28.48 -29.75
CA ARG A 181 11.75 -29.29 -29.14
C ARG A 181 10.37 -28.80 -29.58
N TRP A 182 9.36 -29.63 -29.34
CA TRP A 182 7.96 -29.25 -29.53
C TRP A 182 7.54 -28.18 -28.53
N HIS A 183 6.88 -27.15 -29.03
CA HIS A 183 6.29 -26.08 -28.25
C HIS A 183 4.83 -25.89 -28.60
N ASP A 184 3.99 -25.72 -27.58
CA ASP A 184 2.60 -25.31 -27.72
C ASP A 184 2.54 -23.78 -27.65
N LEU A 185 2.33 -23.12 -28.78
CA LEU A 185 2.24 -21.66 -28.85
C LEU A 185 0.78 -21.26 -28.98
N LEU A 186 0.24 -20.63 -27.94
CA LEU A 186 -1.16 -20.24 -27.88
C LEU A 186 -1.29 -18.75 -27.61
N VAL A 187 -2.25 -18.13 -28.30
CA VAL A 187 -2.66 -16.75 -28.01
C VAL A 187 -4.14 -16.73 -27.66
N ARG A 188 -4.50 -15.89 -26.69
CA ARG A 188 -5.87 -15.59 -26.29
C ARG A 188 -6.10 -14.10 -26.36
N TYR A 189 -7.18 -13.68 -27.01
CA TYR A 189 -7.67 -12.31 -27.00
C TYR A 189 -9.12 -12.30 -26.49
N ASP A 190 -9.40 -11.52 -25.45
CA ASP A 190 -10.66 -11.55 -24.70
C ASP A 190 -11.43 -10.21 -24.70
N SER A 191 -11.10 -9.32 -25.65
CA SER A 191 -11.55 -7.92 -25.78
C SER A 191 -10.88 -6.88 -24.88
N LYS A 192 -10.05 -7.31 -23.92
CA LYS A 192 -9.34 -6.42 -22.98
C LYS A 192 -7.82 -6.61 -23.01
N GLU A 193 -7.37 -7.83 -23.22
CA GLU A 193 -5.95 -8.16 -23.31
C GLU A 193 -5.67 -9.26 -24.34
N LEU A 194 -4.44 -9.22 -24.87
CA LEU A 194 -3.81 -10.27 -25.64
C LEU A 194 -2.82 -11.00 -24.72
N VAL A 195 -3.00 -12.31 -24.52
CA VAL A 195 -2.13 -13.14 -23.68
C VAL A 195 -1.43 -14.18 -24.54
N PHE A 196 -0.11 -14.29 -24.39
CA PHE A 196 0.71 -15.29 -25.05
C PHE A 196 1.13 -16.39 -24.08
N PHE A 197 0.80 -17.63 -24.43
CA PHE A 197 1.15 -18.81 -23.69
C PHE A 197 2.18 -19.63 -24.45
N VAL A 198 3.19 -20.12 -23.72
CA VAL A 198 4.13 -21.11 -24.22
C VAL A 198 4.08 -22.32 -23.31
N ASP A 199 3.77 -23.48 -23.87
CA ASP A 199 3.65 -24.75 -23.13
C ASP A 199 2.69 -24.63 -21.93
N GLY A 200 1.61 -23.86 -22.12
CA GLY A 200 0.55 -23.61 -21.14
C GLY A 200 0.83 -22.53 -20.10
N VAL A 201 2.02 -21.92 -20.12
CA VAL A 201 2.39 -20.83 -19.18
C VAL A 201 2.19 -19.49 -19.87
N ALA A 202 1.47 -18.55 -19.24
CA ALA A 202 1.37 -17.18 -19.72
C ALA A 202 2.74 -16.48 -19.57
N ILE A 203 3.39 -16.18 -20.70
CA ILE A 203 4.75 -15.60 -20.73
C ILE A 203 4.74 -14.10 -20.98
N ASP A 204 3.76 -13.59 -21.74
CA ASP A 204 3.65 -12.17 -22.05
C ASP A 204 2.17 -11.76 -22.21
N ARG A 205 1.87 -10.51 -21.91
CA ARG A 205 0.51 -9.94 -21.91
C ARG A 205 0.53 -8.51 -22.43
N LYS A 206 -0.47 -8.16 -23.24
CA LYS A 206 -0.63 -6.80 -23.75
C LYS A 206 -2.09 -6.34 -23.62
N PRO A 207 -2.35 -5.24 -22.88
CA PRO A 207 -3.67 -4.61 -22.91
C PRO A 207 -4.01 -4.12 -24.33
N VAL A 208 -5.11 -4.63 -24.87
CA VAL A 208 -5.62 -4.30 -26.21
C VAL A 208 -7.13 -4.43 -26.17
N SER A 209 -7.86 -3.47 -26.73
CA SER A 209 -9.30 -3.53 -26.82
C SER A 209 -9.79 -3.13 -28.21
N GLY A 210 -10.92 -3.69 -28.63
CA GLY A 210 -11.53 -3.44 -29.93
C GLY A 210 -11.90 -4.72 -30.67
N ARG A 211 -12.71 -4.58 -31.71
CA ARG A 211 -13.10 -5.71 -32.56
C ARG A 211 -11.97 -6.04 -33.54
N LEU A 212 -11.75 -7.32 -33.82
CA LEU A 212 -10.86 -7.78 -34.89
C LEU A 212 -11.28 -7.17 -36.23
N ARG A 213 -10.30 -6.93 -37.13
CA ARG A 213 -10.57 -6.18 -38.35
C ARG A 213 -11.60 -6.86 -39.25
N GLN A 214 -12.61 -6.10 -39.67
CA GLN A 214 -13.67 -6.66 -40.51
C GLN A 214 -13.34 -6.63 -42.01
N SER A 215 -12.43 -5.76 -42.43
CA SER A 215 -12.11 -5.54 -43.84
C SER A 215 -11.15 -6.57 -44.43
N ASN A 216 -10.52 -7.43 -43.61
CA ASN A 216 -9.51 -8.37 -44.08
C ASN A 216 -10.04 -9.29 -45.20
N GLN A 217 -9.28 -9.38 -46.30
CA GLN A 217 -9.61 -10.23 -47.45
C GLN A 217 -8.59 -11.34 -47.73
N HIS A 218 -7.63 -11.56 -46.83
CA HIS A 218 -6.56 -12.54 -47.01
C HIS A 218 -6.99 -13.92 -46.50
N PRO A 219 -6.38 -15.01 -47.01
CA PRO A 219 -6.61 -16.34 -46.48
C PRO A 219 -5.90 -16.55 -45.14
N LEU A 220 -6.31 -17.59 -44.41
CA LEU A 220 -5.52 -18.14 -43.32
C LEU A 220 -4.40 -19.01 -43.91
N CYS A 221 -3.16 -18.75 -43.48
CA CYS A 221 -1.97 -19.48 -43.93
C CYS A 221 -1.27 -20.14 -42.74
N ILE A 222 -0.76 -21.36 -42.97
CA ILE A 222 0.09 -22.09 -42.03
C ILE A 222 1.45 -22.35 -42.69
N GLY A 223 2.53 -21.93 -42.03
CA GLY A 223 3.90 -22.06 -42.54
C GLY A 223 4.41 -20.88 -43.35
N ALA A 224 3.61 -19.86 -43.64
CA ALA A 224 4.05 -18.61 -44.27
C ALA A 224 3.06 -17.47 -43.99
N GLY A 225 3.50 -16.21 -44.09
CA GLY A 225 2.64 -15.03 -43.99
C GLY A 225 1.78 -14.72 -45.24
N GLY A 226 1.90 -15.56 -46.28
CA GLY A 226 1.26 -15.42 -47.59
C GLY A 226 2.23 -15.74 -48.73
N ALA A 227 1.78 -15.59 -49.98
CA ALA A 227 2.54 -15.98 -51.18
C ALA A 227 3.88 -15.22 -51.38
N SER A 228 4.08 -14.09 -50.71
CA SER A 228 5.28 -13.25 -50.81
C SER A 228 6.29 -13.44 -49.67
N ASP A 229 5.97 -14.25 -48.66
CA ASP A 229 6.84 -14.46 -47.50
C ASP A 229 7.70 -15.73 -47.62
N ASN A 230 8.86 -15.72 -46.96
CA ASN A 230 9.72 -16.90 -46.89
C ASN A 230 9.04 -17.99 -46.05
N PRO A 231 8.81 -19.20 -46.60
CA PRO A 231 8.17 -20.26 -45.85
C PRO A 231 9.01 -20.71 -44.66
N PHE A 232 8.32 -21.02 -43.56
CA PHE A 232 8.91 -21.51 -42.33
C PHE A 232 9.39 -22.95 -42.52
N VAL A 233 10.60 -23.26 -42.04
CA VAL A 233 11.17 -24.61 -42.10
C VAL A 233 11.03 -25.26 -40.73
N CYS A 234 9.95 -26.03 -40.56
CA CYS A 234 9.56 -26.59 -39.28
C CYS A 234 8.74 -27.89 -39.43
N TRP A 235 8.39 -28.46 -38.28
CA TRP A 235 7.39 -29.49 -38.11
C TRP A 235 6.19 -28.91 -37.36
N ILE A 236 4.99 -29.33 -37.75
CA ILE A 236 3.74 -28.91 -37.11
C ILE A 236 2.94 -30.16 -36.77
N ASP A 237 2.58 -30.31 -35.49
CA ASP A 237 1.78 -31.44 -34.99
C ASP A 237 0.29 -31.14 -35.15
N HIS A 238 -0.16 -29.97 -34.71
CA HIS A 238 -1.51 -29.51 -34.96
C HIS A 238 -1.61 -27.99 -34.90
N ALA A 239 -2.63 -27.44 -35.55
CA ALA A 239 -2.96 -26.02 -35.54
C ALA A 239 -4.47 -25.83 -35.41
N VAL A 240 -4.90 -24.91 -34.53
CA VAL A 240 -6.29 -24.78 -34.12
C VAL A 240 -6.67 -23.32 -33.94
N VAL A 241 -7.90 -22.97 -34.31
CA VAL A 241 -8.47 -21.63 -34.16
C VAL A 241 -9.85 -21.71 -33.52
N TRP A 242 -10.12 -20.81 -32.57
CA TRP A 242 -11.43 -20.60 -31.97
C TRP A 242 -11.89 -19.15 -32.17
N ASN A 243 -13.19 -18.96 -32.33
CA ASN A 243 -13.84 -17.65 -32.31
C ASN A 243 -14.28 -17.26 -30.88
N ARG A 244 -13.60 -17.77 -29.85
CA ARG A 244 -13.79 -17.46 -28.43
C ARG A 244 -12.46 -17.39 -27.69
N ALA A 245 -12.46 -16.72 -26.54
CA ALA A 245 -11.36 -16.77 -25.60
C ALA A 245 -11.42 -18.09 -24.80
N LEU A 246 -10.36 -18.90 -24.83
CA LEU A 246 -10.26 -20.12 -24.02
C LEU A 246 -10.05 -19.77 -22.54
N SER A 247 -10.60 -20.57 -21.63
CA SER A 247 -10.29 -20.50 -20.18
C SER A 247 -8.86 -20.98 -19.87
N ASP A 248 -8.35 -20.69 -18.68
CA ASP A 248 -7.02 -21.16 -18.27
C ASP A 248 -7.00 -22.70 -18.14
N GLU A 249 -8.11 -23.31 -17.70
CA GLU A 249 -8.27 -24.77 -17.62
C GLU A 249 -8.19 -25.42 -19.00
N GLU A 250 -8.81 -24.82 -20.01
CA GLU A 250 -8.75 -25.29 -21.40
C GLU A 250 -7.35 -25.15 -22.00
N VAL A 251 -6.65 -24.03 -21.71
CA VAL A 251 -5.24 -23.86 -22.10
C VAL A 251 -4.36 -24.94 -21.47
N ILE A 252 -4.57 -25.25 -20.19
CA ILE A 252 -3.84 -26.33 -19.50
C ILE A 252 -4.13 -27.69 -20.15
N ALA A 253 -5.40 -27.99 -20.46
CA ALA A 253 -5.80 -29.24 -21.11
C ALA A 253 -5.10 -29.44 -22.46
N LEU A 254 -5.12 -28.42 -23.32
CA LEU A 254 -4.53 -28.44 -24.66
C LEU A 254 -2.99 -28.50 -24.66
N THR A 255 -2.34 -28.20 -23.55
CA THR A 255 -0.86 -28.11 -23.45
C THR A 255 -0.24 -29.25 -22.63
N GLY A 256 -1.00 -30.32 -22.44
CA GLY A 256 -0.53 -31.57 -21.82
C GLY A 256 -0.81 -31.69 -20.33
N GLY A 257 -1.70 -30.85 -19.79
CA GLY A 257 -2.24 -30.95 -18.44
C GLY A 257 -1.40 -30.27 -17.35
N THR A 258 -1.95 -30.24 -16.13
CA THR A 258 -1.42 -29.47 -15.00
C THR A 258 0.04 -29.77 -14.68
N ASP A 259 0.45 -31.04 -14.74
CA ASP A 259 1.84 -31.43 -14.45
C ASP A 259 2.83 -30.93 -15.51
N ALA A 260 2.44 -30.95 -16.79
CA ALA A 260 3.27 -30.43 -17.87
C ALA A 260 3.44 -28.91 -17.75
N VAL A 261 2.34 -28.19 -17.49
CA VAL A 261 2.37 -26.73 -17.28
C VAL A 261 3.17 -26.36 -16.03
N ARG A 262 3.06 -27.12 -14.94
CA ARG A 262 3.88 -26.92 -13.74
C ARG A 262 5.37 -27.09 -14.02
N GLN A 263 5.76 -28.12 -14.77
CA GLN A 263 7.16 -28.33 -15.16
C GLN A 263 7.67 -27.20 -16.06
N ALA A 264 6.85 -26.76 -17.02
CA ALA A 264 7.17 -25.61 -17.87
C ALA A 264 7.34 -24.33 -17.03
N LYS A 265 6.42 -24.07 -16.09
CA LYS A 265 6.47 -22.93 -15.19
C LYS A 265 7.74 -22.92 -14.33
N ASN A 266 8.09 -24.03 -13.70
CA ASN A 266 9.33 -24.15 -12.92
C ASN A 266 10.58 -23.85 -13.78
N LYS A 267 10.57 -24.28 -15.05
CA LYS A 267 11.63 -23.95 -16.00
C LYS A 267 11.65 -22.44 -16.26
N PHE A 268 10.52 -21.81 -16.59
CA PHE A 268 10.47 -20.36 -16.85
C PHE A 268 10.80 -19.51 -15.63
N ASP A 269 10.32 -19.88 -14.44
CA ASP A 269 10.59 -19.18 -13.19
C ASP A 269 12.08 -19.24 -12.82
N SER A 270 12.80 -20.31 -13.18
CA SER A 270 14.26 -20.39 -12.99
C SER A 270 15.08 -19.49 -13.93
N TRP A 271 14.44 -18.86 -14.92
CA TRP A 271 15.08 -18.05 -15.98
C TRP A 271 14.76 -16.56 -15.83
N VAL A 272 13.76 -16.22 -15.02
CA VAL A 272 13.70 -14.91 -14.40
C VAL A 272 14.92 -14.83 -13.51
N ALA A 273 15.96 -14.12 -13.96
CA ALA A 273 17.05 -13.79 -13.08
C ALA A 273 16.42 -13.16 -11.82
N PRO A 274 16.74 -13.62 -10.59
CA PRO A 274 16.49 -12.76 -9.46
C PRO A 274 17.12 -11.41 -9.81
N ALA A 275 16.40 -10.31 -9.59
CA ALA A 275 16.94 -8.97 -9.78
C ALA A 275 18.39 -8.98 -9.27
N PRO A 276 19.36 -8.48 -10.06
CA PRO A 276 20.78 -8.64 -9.72
C PRO A 276 20.95 -8.30 -8.24
N GLN A 277 21.25 -9.31 -7.43
CA GLN A 277 21.39 -9.06 -6.01
C GLN A 277 22.60 -8.16 -5.87
N THR A 278 22.35 -6.92 -5.45
CA THR A 278 23.40 -5.98 -5.10
C THR A 278 24.36 -6.73 -4.19
N PRO A 279 25.65 -6.87 -4.57
CA PRO A 279 26.62 -7.59 -3.76
C PRO A 279 26.53 -7.14 -2.31
N ILE A 280 26.67 -8.06 -1.34
CA ILE A 280 26.49 -7.73 0.07
C ILE A 280 27.37 -6.56 0.51
N ASP A 281 28.58 -6.44 -0.05
CA ASP A 281 29.50 -5.33 0.21
C ASP A 281 28.95 -3.99 -0.28
N GLU A 282 28.23 -3.98 -1.40
CA GLU A 282 27.58 -2.79 -1.94
C GLU A 282 26.31 -2.43 -1.13
N LEU A 283 25.54 -3.42 -0.67
CA LEU A 283 24.44 -3.19 0.27
C LEU A 283 24.94 -2.60 1.59
N VAL A 284 26.00 -3.17 2.16
CA VAL A 284 26.64 -2.66 3.40
C VAL A 284 27.17 -1.25 3.19
N ARG A 285 27.77 -0.95 2.03
CA ARG A 285 28.23 0.40 1.70
C ARG A 285 27.06 1.38 1.59
N HIS A 286 26.00 1.02 0.86
CA HIS A 286 24.82 1.87 0.69
C HIS A 286 24.08 2.10 2.00
N SER A 287 23.94 1.08 2.85
CA SER A 287 23.39 1.21 4.21
C SER A 287 24.21 2.21 5.03
N ARG A 288 25.54 2.06 5.10
CA ARG A 288 26.39 3.02 5.84
C ARG A 288 26.32 4.46 5.30
N GLU A 289 26.25 4.63 3.98
CA GLU A 289 26.10 5.93 3.34
C GLU A 289 24.75 6.56 3.68
N LEU A 290 23.67 5.76 3.68
CA LEU A 290 22.34 6.18 4.09
C LEU A 290 22.33 6.55 5.57
N ASP A 291 22.84 5.69 6.45
CA ASP A 291 22.92 5.94 7.90
C ASP A 291 23.65 7.25 8.19
N THR A 292 24.81 7.44 7.55
CA THR A 292 25.59 8.67 7.69
C THR A 292 24.80 9.90 7.25
N ARG A 293 24.06 9.81 6.14
CA ARG A 293 23.21 10.92 5.67
C ARG A 293 22.07 11.21 6.64
N LEU A 294 21.39 10.18 7.13
CA LEU A 294 20.26 10.31 8.05
C LEU A 294 20.71 10.85 9.41
N MET A 295 21.82 10.37 9.97
CA MET A 295 22.39 10.86 11.23
C MET A 295 22.76 12.35 11.17
N ASN A 296 23.25 12.79 10.00
CA ASN A 296 23.67 14.17 9.75
C ASN A 296 22.54 15.12 9.34
N ASP A 297 21.31 14.65 9.11
CA ASP A 297 20.17 15.54 8.81
C ASP A 297 19.77 16.33 10.09
N PRO A 298 19.99 17.65 10.14
CA PRO A 298 19.70 18.47 11.33
C PRO A 298 18.20 18.65 11.59
N SER A 299 17.35 18.20 10.67
CA SER A 299 15.90 18.25 10.78
C SER A 299 15.29 16.87 11.08
N ARG A 300 16.06 15.78 11.10
CA ARG A 300 15.54 14.44 11.40
C ARG A 300 15.38 14.25 12.90
N PRO A 301 14.16 14.02 13.43
CA PRO A 301 13.96 13.63 14.84
C PRO A 301 14.80 12.39 15.19
N ARG A 302 15.24 12.26 16.44
CA ARG A 302 16.14 11.21 16.93
C ARG A 302 15.47 10.22 17.88
N TYR A 303 14.37 10.60 18.51
CA TYR A 303 13.64 9.77 19.47
C TYR A 303 12.13 9.69 19.20
N HIS A 304 11.68 10.18 18.05
CA HIS A 304 10.37 9.88 17.49
C HIS A 304 10.46 8.72 16.50
N LEU A 305 9.43 7.88 16.46
CA LEU A 305 9.31 6.86 15.42
C LEU A 305 9.13 7.54 14.05
N MET A 306 9.88 7.06 13.07
CA MET A 306 9.87 7.56 11.70
C MET A 306 9.63 6.43 10.71
N HIS A 307 9.08 6.73 9.54
CA HIS A 307 8.98 5.77 8.43
C HIS A 307 10.25 5.83 7.57
N PHE A 308 10.78 4.65 7.21
CA PHE A 308 12.04 4.49 6.45
C PHE A 308 11.84 3.93 5.04
N GLU A 309 10.77 4.35 4.38
CA GLU A 309 10.37 3.74 3.12
C GLU A 309 11.05 4.41 1.89
N GLY A 310 11.58 5.65 2.05
CA GLY A 310 12.37 6.38 1.04
C GLY A 310 11.64 6.85 -0.24
N GLY A 311 12.17 7.85 -0.96
CA GLY A 311 11.64 8.25 -2.27
C GLY A 311 10.42 9.20 -2.27
N ASP A 312 9.59 9.14 -3.31
CA ASP A 312 8.39 9.99 -3.51
C ASP A 312 7.10 9.38 -2.96
N ILE A 313 7.24 8.69 -1.84
CA ILE A 313 6.13 7.97 -1.23
C ILE A 313 5.58 8.76 -0.05
N MET A 314 4.26 8.85 -0.01
CA MET A 314 3.57 9.55 1.06
C MET A 314 3.50 8.64 2.31
N PRO A 315 4.06 9.06 3.46
CA PRO A 315 3.72 8.45 4.73
C PRO A 315 2.28 8.82 5.11
N GLY A 316 1.64 7.98 5.90
CA GLY A 316 0.29 8.23 6.36
C GLY A 316 0.08 7.79 7.80
N ASP A 317 -1.17 7.48 8.05
CA ASP A 317 -1.75 7.31 9.38
C ASP A 317 -1.12 6.13 10.14
N PRO A 318 -0.92 6.24 11.47
CA PRO A 318 -0.75 5.06 12.30
C PRO A 318 -2.03 4.23 12.26
N ASN A 319 -1.88 2.92 12.31
CA ASN A 319 -2.96 1.97 12.17
C ASN A 319 -2.70 0.73 13.02
N GLY A 320 -3.75 -0.04 13.28
CA GLY A 320 -3.63 -1.38 13.82
C GLY A 320 -2.89 -1.50 15.15
N ALA A 321 -2.92 -0.47 16.01
CA ALA A 321 -2.09 -0.48 17.21
C ALA A 321 -2.56 -1.56 18.18
N ILE A 322 -1.63 -2.42 18.63
CA ILE A 322 -1.96 -3.54 19.53
C ILE A 322 -0.79 -3.89 20.43
N TYR A 323 -1.07 -4.14 21.70
CA TYR A 323 -0.10 -4.79 22.59
C TYR A 323 -0.29 -6.31 22.51
N TRP A 324 0.71 -7.01 21.99
CA TRP A 324 0.66 -8.45 21.81
C TRP A 324 1.94 -9.10 22.29
N LYS A 325 1.80 -10.18 23.08
CA LYS A 325 2.92 -11.04 23.53
C LYS A 325 4.15 -10.29 24.05
N GLY A 326 3.94 -9.23 24.82
CA GLY A 326 5.03 -8.47 25.44
C GLY A 326 5.54 -7.26 24.62
N ARG A 327 4.89 -6.92 23.51
CA ARG A 327 5.35 -5.89 22.58
C ARG A 327 4.23 -4.94 22.21
N TYR A 328 4.57 -3.67 22.01
CA TYR A 328 3.75 -2.67 21.36
C TYR A 328 3.95 -2.82 19.85
N HIS A 329 2.90 -3.10 19.08
CA HIS A 329 2.92 -3.11 17.63
C HIS A 329 2.18 -1.88 17.12
N LEU A 330 2.79 -1.19 16.15
CA LEU A 330 2.20 -0.07 15.47
C LEU A 330 2.39 -0.28 13.96
N PHE A 331 1.27 -0.35 13.25
CA PHE A 331 1.27 -0.36 11.79
C PHE A 331 1.07 1.08 11.30
N TYR A 332 1.33 1.31 10.01
CA TYR A 332 1.18 2.64 9.44
C TYR A 332 1.02 2.59 7.94
N ILE A 333 0.27 3.54 7.38
CA ILE A 333 0.20 3.68 5.92
C ILE A 333 1.53 4.21 5.39
N PHE A 334 1.97 3.61 4.30
CA PHE A 334 2.94 4.22 3.39
C PHE A 334 2.57 3.89 1.95
N GLN A 335 3.18 4.59 1.01
CA GLN A 335 3.03 4.29 -0.41
C GLN A 335 4.20 3.45 -0.92
N ARG A 336 3.93 2.50 -1.81
CA ARG A 336 4.94 1.72 -2.51
C ARG A 336 4.81 1.91 -4.01
N HIS A 337 5.94 1.98 -4.73
CA HIS A 337 5.91 1.84 -6.19
C HIS A 337 5.57 0.40 -6.57
N GLN A 338 4.55 0.20 -7.39
CA GLN A 338 4.39 -1.08 -8.06
C GLN A 338 5.54 -1.24 -9.06
N SER A 339 6.30 -2.33 -8.94
CA SER A 339 7.31 -2.66 -9.95
C SER A 339 6.59 -2.67 -11.30
N GLU A 340 7.01 -1.80 -12.22
CA GLU A 340 6.49 -1.65 -13.60
C GLU A 340 5.33 -0.67 -13.84
N GLN A 341 4.71 -0.06 -12.81
CA GLN A 341 3.67 0.97 -13.00
C GLN A 341 4.14 2.35 -12.50
N PRO A 342 3.73 3.46 -13.13
CA PRO A 342 4.04 4.81 -12.64
C PRO A 342 3.23 5.20 -11.40
N THR A 343 2.30 4.35 -10.95
CA THR A 343 1.40 4.60 -9.83
C THR A 343 1.93 4.01 -8.53
N THR A 344 1.72 4.72 -7.42
CA THR A 344 1.94 4.20 -6.08
C THR A 344 0.67 3.54 -5.54
N VAL A 345 0.84 2.55 -4.66
CA VAL A 345 -0.25 1.93 -3.90
C VAL A 345 -0.04 2.14 -2.42
N HIS A 346 -1.13 2.26 -1.67
CA HIS A 346 -1.09 2.34 -0.21
C HIS A 346 -0.99 0.95 0.39
N CYS A 347 -0.06 0.78 1.33
CA CYS A 347 0.27 -0.45 2.03
C CYS A 347 0.38 -0.15 3.53
N TRP A 348 0.39 -1.17 4.37
CA TRP A 348 0.68 -1.02 5.80
C TRP A 348 2.10 -1.52 6.12
N GLY A 349 2.94 -0.61 6.61
CA GLY A 349 4.21 -0.93 7.25
C GLY A 349 4.00 -1.37 8.69
N HIS A 350 5.05 -1.88 9.33
CA HIS A 350 4.97 -2.44 10.67
C HIS A 350 6.24 -2.12 11.47
N ALA A 351 6.05 -1.59 12.67
CA ALA A 351 7.10 -1.49 13.67
C ALA A 351 6.62 -2.06 15.01
N SER A 352 7.56 -2.56 15.82
CA SER A 352 7.25 -2.97 17.19
C SER A 352 8.32 -2.54 18.19
N SER A 353 7.92 -2.33 19.44
CA SER A 353 8.79 -1.97 20.54
C SER A 353 8.46 -2.78 21.79
N VAL A 354 9.44 -2.98 22.67
CA VAL A 354 9.21 -3.54 24.02
C VAL A 354 9.06 -2.45 25.08
N ASP A 355 9.36 -1.19 24.73
CA ASP A 355 9.55 -0.09 25.68
C ASP A 355 9.08 1.26 25.16
N LEU A 356 8.21 1.28 24.14
CA LEU A 356 7.63 2.46 23.48
C LEU A 356 8.60 3.40 22.75
N VAL A 357 9.92 3.22 22.88
CA VAL A 357 10.91 4.19 22.34
C VAL A 357 11.90 3.57 21.38
N HIS A 358 12.35 2.33 21.62
CA HIS A 358 13.23 1.61 20.72
C HIS A 358 12.38 0.71 19.81
N TRP A 359 12.27 1.10 18.54
CA TRP A 359 11.41 0.45 17.56
C TRP A 359 12.22 -0.41 16.60
N THR A 360 11.71 -1.61 16.33
CA THR A 360 12.18 -2.50 15.27
C THR A 360 11.19 -2.45 14.13
N HIS A 361 11.65 -2.05 12.95
CA HIS A 361 10.86 -2.14 11.71
C HIS A 361 10.82 -3.59 11.21
N HIS A 362 9.65 -3.99 10.71
CA HIS A 362 9.36 -5.31 10.17
C HIS A 362 9.00 -5.19 8.69
N PRO A 363 8.95 -6.33 7.97
CA PRO A 363 8.40 -6.35 6.62
C PRO A 363 6.99 -5.73 6.54
N THR A 364 6.61 -5.24 5.36
CA THR A 364 5.25 -4.78 5.05
C THR A 364 4.22 -5.81 5.51
N ALA A 365 3.27 -5.38 6.35
CA ALA A 365 2.27 -6.25 6.95
C ALA A 365 1.10 -6.52 5.99
N LEU A 366 0.57 -5.47 5.34
CA LEU A 366 -0.49 -5.59 4.35
C LEU A 366 -0.06 -4.91 3.05
N ASP A 367 -0.16 -5.64 1.94
CA ASP A 367 0.09 -5.15 0.58
C ASP A 367 -1.00 -5.64 -0.39
N VAL A 368 -1.05 -5.06 -1.59
CA VAL A 368 -1.94 -5.46 -2.68
C VAL A 368 -1.23 -6.48 -3.56
N ALA A 369 -1.72 -7.72 -3.57
CA ALA A 369 -1.27 -8.73 -4.51
C ALA A 369 -1.91 -8.51 -5.90
N PRO A 370 -1.28 -8.97 -7.01
CA PRO A 370 -1.87 -8.83 -8.35
C PRO A 370 -3.26 -9.47 -8.52
N THR A 371 -3.59 -10.46 -7.70
CA THR A 371 -4.88 -11.16 -7.69
C THR A 371 -5.90 -10.52 -6.76
N ASP A 372 -5.50 -9.55 -5.95
CA ASP A 372 -6.40 -8.93 -4.99
C ASP A 372 -7.41 -8.01 -5.69
N PRO A 373 -8.66 -7.97 -5.21
CA PRO A 373 -9.66 -7.08 -5.77
C PRO A 373 -9.50 -5.63 -5.25
N ASP A 374 -8.81 -5.42 -4.12
CA ASP A 374 -8.45 -4.09 -3.62
C ASP A 374 -7.32 -3.47 -4.45
N ARG A 375 -7.33 -2.14 -4.58
CA ARG A 375 -6.31 -1.39 -5.36
C ARG A 375 -5.36 -0.58 -4.48
N GLY A 376 -5.48 -0.75 -3.17
CA GLY A 376 -4.77 -0.02 -2.13
C GLY A 376 -5.38 -0.34 -0.77
N ILE A 377 -4.61 -0.08 0.28
CA ILE A 377 -4.97 -0.42 1.66
C ILE A 377 -4.94 0.87 2.48
N PHE A 378 -6.13 1.34 2.86
CA PHE A 378 -6.34 2.52 3.70
C PHE A 378 -6.55 2.14 5.16
N SER A 379 -6.83 3.15 5.99
CA SER A 379 -6.74 3.08 7.43
C SER A 379 -7.77 2.13 8.04
N GLY A 380 -7.53 1.77 9.30
CA GLY A 380 -8.37 0.96 10.15
C GLY A 380 -7.62 0.49 11.40
N ASN A 381 -8.24 -0.35 12.21
CA ASN A 381 -7.72 -0.71 13.53
C ASN A 381 -7.30 -2.18 13.64
N ALA A 382 -6.76 -2.54 14.81
CA ALA A 382 -6.51 -3.92 15.21
C ALA A 382 -7.37 -4.30 16.42
N LEU A 383 -7.71 -5.58 16.50
CA LEU A 383 -8.31 -6.18 17.68
C LEU A 383 -7.86 -7.62 17.86
N VAL A 384 -8.13 -8.18 19.03
CA VAL A 384 -8.10 -9.63 19.22
C VAL A 384 -9.51 -10.16 18.95
N SER A 385 -9.64 -11.06 17.97
CA SER A 385 -10.92 -11.68 17.61
C SER A 385 -11.46 -12.57 18.75
N ARG A 386 -12.70 -13.01 18.63
CA ARG A 386 -13.33 -13.96 19.57
C ARG A 386 -12.54 -15.27 19.71
N ASP A 387 -11.79 -15.65 18.68
CA ASP A 387 -10.94 -16.85 18.68
C ASP A 387 -9.56 -16.60 19.32
N GLY A 388 -9.31 -15.40 19.83
CA GLY A 388 -8.03 -15.02 20.46
C GLY A 388 -6.94 -14.67 19.45
N ILE A 389 -7.30 -14.39 18.19
CA ILE A 389 -6.34 -14.14 17.10
C ILE A 389 -6.28 -12.64 16.80
N PRO A 390 -5.08 -12.03 16.79
CA PRO A 390 -4.88 -10.67 16.30
C PRO A 390 -5.41 -10.51 14.88
N THR A 391 -6.27 -9.52 14.67
CA THR A 391 -6.98 -9.27 13.42
C THR A 391 -6.86 -7.79 13.07
N LEU A 392 -6.39 -7.49 11.86
CA LEU A 392 -6.41 -6.14 11.29
C LEU A 392 -7.68 -5.94 10.50
N ILE A 393 -8.29 -4.78 10.67
CA ILE A 393 -9.42 -4.30 9.88
C ILE A 393 -8.94 -3.09 9.09
N TYR A 394 -9.26 -3.04 7.81
CA TYR A 394 -8.76 -2.00 6.91
C TYR A 394 -9.76 -1.66 5.81
N HIS A 395 -9.61 -0.51 5.19
CA HIS A 395 -10.37 -0.17 3.98
C HIS A 395 -9.63 -0.61 2.72
N GLY A 396 -10.20 -1.58 1.99
CA GLY A 396 -9.73 -2.01 0.67
C GLY A 396 -10.24 -1.06 -0.41
N VAL A 397 -9.33 -0.30 -1.01
CA VAL A 397 -9.66 0.74 -2.01
C VAL A 397 -10.40 0.12 -3.19
N GLY A 398 -11.64 0.59 -3.40
CA GLY A 398 -12.50 0.17 -4.50
C GLY A 398 -13.41 -1.02 -4.20
N ILE A 399 -13.27 -1.67 -3.04
CA ILE A 399 -14.08 -2.84 -2.67
C ILE A 399 -14.88 -2.64 -1.37
N GLY A 400 -14.32 -1.98 -0.36
CA GLY A 400 -14.97 -1.79 0.95
C GLY A 400 -14.11 -2.24 2.12
N ASN A 401 -14.72 -2.45 3.28
CA ASN A 401 -14.01 -2.74 4.51
C ASN A 401 -13.70 -4.23 4.64
N CYS A 402 -12.44 -4.53 4.96
CA CYS A 402 -11.81 -5.84 4.86
C CYS A 402 -11.16 -6.23 6.19
N SER A 403 -10.80 -7.51 6.32
CA SER A 403 -10.04 -8.05 7.45
C SER A 403 -8.87 -8.93 7.01
N ALA A 404 -7.87 -9.01 7.88
CA ALA A 404 -6.79 -9.97 7.79
C ALA A 404 -6.44 -10.50 9.18
N THR A 405 -6.16 -11.80 9.30
CA THR A 405 -5.80 -12.45 10.56
C THR A 405 -4.32 -12.79 10.59
N SER A 406 -3.68 -12.62 11.75
CA SER A 406 -2.27 -12.98 11.87
C SER A 406 -2.07 -14.49 11.96
N THR A 407 -0.98 -14.98 11.40
CA THR A 407 -0.60 -16.40 11.43
C THR A 407 0.61 -16.69 12.34
N ASP A 408 1.14 -15.68 13.04
CA ASP A 408 2.29 -15.80 13.92
C ASP A 408 2.27 -14.82 15.10
N ASP A 409 3.01 -15.11 16.17
CA ASP A 409 3.03 -14.30 17.40
C ASP A 409 3.84 -12.99 17.27
N MET A 410 4.65 -12.82 16.22
CA MET A 410 5.39 -11.59 15.94
C MET A 410 4.60 -10.62 15.05
N LEU A 411 3.41 -11.02 14.59
CA LEU A 411 2.52 -10.23 13.74
C LEU A 411 3.16 -9.83 12.41
N ILE A 412 4.03 -10.69 11.86
CA ILE A 412 4.74 -10.45 10.61
C ILE A 412 3.93 -10.94 9.41
N HIS A 413 3.18 -12.02 9.58
CA HIS A 413 2.43 -12.69 8.54
C HIS A 413 0.93 -12.54 8.77
N TRP A 414 0.24 -12.16 7.69
CA TRP A 414 -1.18 -11.85 7.68
C TRP A 414 -1.86 -12.57 6.51
N GLU A 415 -3.01 -13.17 6.78
CA GLU A 415 -3.87 -13.78 5.76
C GLU A 415 -5.13 -12.95 5.60
N LYS A 416 -5.34 -12.38 4.40
CA LYS A 416 -6.57 -11.65 4.07
C LYS A 416 -7.74 -12.63 4.06
N SER A 417 -8.86 -12.23 4.68
CA SER A 417 -10.06 -13.07 4.71
C SER A 417 -10.63 -13.33 3.32
N ALA A 418 -11.02 -14.57 3.05
CA ALA A 418 -11.74 -14.93 1.83
C ALA A 418 -13.14 -14.29 1.74
N ALA A 419 -13.68 -13.80 2.86
CA ALA A 419 -14.93 -13.06 2.92
C ALA A 419 -14.77 -11.56 2.60
N ASN A 420 -13.57 -11.10 2.23
CA ASN A 420 -13.36 -9.70 1.91
C ASN A 420 -14.09 -9.27 0.61
N PRO A 421 -14.69 -8.08 0.58
CA PRO A 421 -14.88 -7.16 1.72
C PRO A 421 -15.98 -7.65 2.67
N MET A 422 -15.75 -7.57 3.98
CA MET A 422 -16.75 -7.85 5.02
C MET A 422 -17.96 -6.93 4.90
N VAL A 423 -17.72 -5.67 4.53
CA VAL A 423 -18.77 -4.73 4.14
C VAL A 423 -18.40 -4.06 2.82
N PRO A 424 -19.13 -4.34 1.72
CA PRO A 424 -18.82 -3.77 0.41
C PRO A 424 -19.20 -2.30 0.31
N ILE A 425 -18.59 -1.57 -0.63
CA ILE A 425 -19.07 -0.24 -1.03
C ILE A 425 -20.43 -0.40 -1.74
N PRO A 426 -21.51 0.24 -1.26
CA PRO A 426 -22.82 0.14 -1.89
C PRO A 426 -22.82 0.70 -3.32
N LYS A 427 -23.39 -0.05 -4.26
CA LYS A 427 -23.63 0.38 -5.65
C LYS A 427 -25.03 0.95 -5.80
N PRO A 428 -25.31 1.82 -6.81
CA PRO A 428 -26.63 2.43 -7.02
C PRO A 428 -27.82 1.46 -7.02
N GLU A 429 -27.62 0.24 -7.47
CA GLU A 429 -28.60 -0.84 -7.50
C GLU A 429 -28.85 -1.55 -6.16
N ASP A 430 -27.95 -1.39 -5.19
CA ASP A 430 -28.03 -2.07 -3.90
C ASP A 430 -29.06 -1.43 -2.97
N ALA A 431 -29.77 -2.23 -2.18
CA ALA A 431 -30.69 -1.73 -1.16
C ALA A 431 -29.98 -0.94 -0.03
N SER A 432 -28.65 -1.02 0.04
CA SER A 432 -27.79 -0.26 0.95
C SER A 432 -27.31 1.07 0.37
N PHE A 433 -27.55 1.36 -0.91
CA PHE A 433 -27.10 2.58 -1.55
C PHE A 433 -27.61 3.83 -0.83
N GLY A 434 -26.71 4.77 -0.53
CA GLY A 434 -27.02 6.00 0.19
C GLY A 434 -27.30 5.83 1.69
N LYS A 435 -27.16 4.61 2.26
CA LYS A 435 -27.31 4.40 3.72
C LYS A 435 -26.03 4.67 4.50
N TYR A 436 -24.87 4.44 3.88
CA TYR A 436 -23.56 4.64 4.47
C TYR A 436 -22.52 4.85 3.37
N ASP A 437 -21.42 5.47 3.78
CA ASP A 437 -20.16 5.40 3.05
C ASP A 437 -19.22 4.45 3.79
N SER A 438 -18.24 3.90 3.07
CA SER A 438 -17.33 2.88 3.59
C SER A 438 -15.90 3.37 3.46
N TRP A 439 -15.32 3.88 4.55
CA TRP A 439 -13.87 4.11 4.70
C TRP A 439 -13.48 4.09 6.18
N ASP A 440 -12.18 3.97 6.45
CA ASP A 440 -11.54 3.94 7.77
C ASP A 440 -12.34 3.18 8.85
N PRO A 441 -12.50 1.85 8.71
CA PRO A 441 -13.23 1.07 9.69
C PRO A 441 -12.53 0.99 11.04
N HIS A 442 -13.30 1.17 12.11
CA HIS A 442 -12.91 0.76 13.46
C HIS A 442 -13.87 -0.26 14.01
N LEU A 443 -13.34 -1.41 14.43
CA LEU A 443 -14.10 -2.56 14.86
C LEU A 443 -13.70 -2.97 16.28
N TRP A 444 -14.70 -3.27 17.10
CA TRP A 444 -14.50 -3.76 18.47
C TRP A 444 -15.45 -4.92 18.79
N LEU A 445 -15.05 -5.74 19.75
CA LEU A 445 -15.82 -6.89 20.22
C LEU A 445 -16.56 -6.53 21.52
N GLN A 446 -17.83 -6.91 21.63
CA GLN A 446 -18.54 -7.03 22.92
C GLN A 446 -19.15 -8.44 23.04
N ASP A 447 -19.77 -8.72 24.19
CA ASP A 447 -20.23 -10.06 24.58
C ASP A 447 -21.10 -10.77 23.52
N ASP A 448 -22.02 -10.04 22.90
CA ASP A 448 -22.97 -10.56 21.90
C ASP A 448 -22.46 -10.48 20.45
N GLY A 449 -21.30 -9.85 20.19
CA GLY A 449 -20.74 -9.79 18.84
C GLY A 449 -19.88 -8.56 18.56
N TYR A 450 -19.51 -8.42 17.29
CA TYR A 450 -18.71 -7.33 16.77
C TYR A 450 -19.56 -6.10 16.47
N ARG A 451 -18.99 -4.93 16.70
CA ARG A 451 -19.48 -3.65 16.19
C ARG A 451 -18.41 -2.98 15.37
N ALA A 452 -18.81 -2.20 14.39
CA ALA A 452 -17.90 -1.33 13.67
C ALA A 452 -18.49 0.06 13.42
N ILE A 453 -17.62 1.07 13.44
CA ILE A 453 -17.92 2.43 12.99
C ILE A 453 -17.10 2.71 11.74
N PHE A 454 -17.75 3.26 10.71
CA PHE A 454 -17.08 3.72 9.49
C PHE A 454 -17.09 5.24 9.43
N GLY A 455 -16.14 5.80 8.68
CA GLY A 455 -16.05 7.22 8.45
C GLY A 455 -17.33 7.81 7.86
N GLY A 456 -17.51 9.11 8.06
CA GLY A 456 -18.66 9.85 7.54
C GLY A 456 -18.50 11.35 7.74
N ASN A 457 -19.39 12.14 7.15
CA ASN A 457 -19.45 13.59 7.29
C ASN A 457 -20.76 14.05 7.94
N PRO A 458 -20.78 14.26 9.28
CA PRO A 458 -21.96 14.74 10.00
C PRO A 458 -22.49 16.06 9.45
N GLY A 459 -21.60 16.95 8.97
CA GLY A 459 -21.95 18.28 8.47
C GLY A 459 -22.65 18.31 7.11
N THR A 460 -22.57 17.22 6.32
CA THR A 460 -23.22 17.11 5.00
C THR A 460 -24.40 16.14 4.96
N GLY A 461 -24.85 15.66 6.13
CA GLY A 461 -25.96 14.70 6.22
C GLY A 461 -25.59 13.25 5.89
N ALA A 462 -24.30 12.92 5.84
CA ALA A 462 -23.78 11.56 5.67
C ALA A 462 -22.98 11.14 6.92
N PRO A 463 -23.61 11.04 8.11
CA PRO A 463 -22.91 10.82 9.37
C PRO A 463 -22.14 9.49 9.39
N PRO A 464 -21.11 9.33 10.25
CA PRO A 464 -20.49 8.03 10.46
C PRO A 464 -21.55 7.02 10.91
N THR A 465 -21.37 5.76 10.53
CA THR A 465 -22.43 4.73 10.64
C THR A 465 -21.97 3.54 11.45
N LEU A 466 -22.91 2.96 12.20
CA LEU A 466 -22.70 1.78 13.03
C LEU A 466 -23.11 0.51 12.29
N PHE A 467 -22.28 -0.51 12.42
CA PHE A 467 -22.51 -1.87 11.98
C PHE A 467 -22.42 -2.84 13.15
N ARG A 468 -23.11 -3.98 13.06
CA ARG A 468 -22.99 -5.06 14.04
C ARG A 468 -23.16 -6.44 13.40
N GLY A 469 -22.53 -7.44 13.97
CA GLY A 469 -22.63 -8.83 13.53
C GLY A 469 -22.17 -9.80 14.60
N ALA A 470 -22.69 -11.03 14.58
CA ALA A 470 -22.21 -12.09 15.47
C ALA A 470 -20.79 -12.55 15.09
N ASN A 471 -20.47 -12.46 13.79
CA ASN A 471 -19.20 -12.85 13.18
C ASN A 471 -18.63 -11.70 12.33
N LEU A 472 -17.35 -11.76 11.99
CA LEU A 472 -16.64 -10.72 11.24
C LEU A 472 -17.11 -10.61 9.78
N ASP A 473 -17.55 -11.71 9.18
CA ASP A 473 -18.01 -11.83 7.80
C ASP A 473 -19.48 -11.42 7.58
N GLU A 474 -20.22 -11.11 8.66
CA GLU A 474 -21.65 -10.79 8.61
C GLU A 474 -21.99 -9.50 9.39
N LEU A 475 -21.34 -8.39 9.04
CA LEU A 475 -21.63 -7.07 9.62
C LEU A 475 -22.82 -6.39 8.92
N ASN A 476 -23.85 -6.07 9.71
CA ASN A 476 -25.09 -5.47 9.24
C ASN A 476 -25.19 -4.01 9.67
N TYR A 477 -25.63 -3.15 8.74
CA TYR A 477 -25.92 -1.74 9.02
C TYR A 477 -26.98 -1.59 10.10
N VAL A 478 -26.69 -0.80 11.13
CA VAL A 478 -27.62 -0.48 12.23
C VAL A 478 -28.25 0.89 12.03
N GLY A 479 -27.44 1.90 11.74
CA GLY A 479 -27.87 3.29 11.66
C GLY A 479 -26.72 4.28 11.81
N PRO A 480 -27.02 5.60 11.83
CA PRO A 480 -26.03 6.62 12.15
C PRO A 480 -25.43 6.44 13.55
N PHE A 481 -24.11 6.46 13.66
CA PHE A 481 -23.38 6.46 14.93
C PHE A 481 -23.38 7.85 15.57
N LEU A 482 -23.14 8.88 14.76
CA LEU A 482 -23.15 10.29 15.17
C LEU A 482 -24.04 11.10 14.21
N PRO A 483 -25.38 10.94 14.26
CA PRO A 483 -26.30 11.55 13.29
C PRO A 483 -26.23 13.08 13.27
N THR A 484 -26.01 13.68 14.43
CA THR A 484 -25.81 15.13 14.60
C THR A 484 -24.87 15.35 15.77
N ASP A 485 -23.99 16.32 15.65
CA ASP A 485 -23.24 16.86 16.77
C ASP A 485 -23.19 18.39 16.68
N ARG A 486 -23.07 19.07 17.82
CA ARG A 486 -23.12 20.53 17.89
C ARG A 486 -21.75 21.21 17.77
N TRP A 487 -20.68 20.44 17.56
CA TRP A 487 -19.29 20.91 17.63
C TRP A 487 -18.59 20.91 16.26
N SER A 488 -18.92 19.95 15.39
CA SER A 488 -18.42 19.86 14.03
C SER A 488 -18.86 21.04 13.20
N GLN A 489 -17.93 21.58 12.42
CA GLN A 489 -18.15 22.65 11.48
C GLN A 489 -18.32 22.11 10.05
N GLU A 490 -18.77 22.96 9.12
CA GLU A 490 -18.84 22.57 7.71
C GLU A 490 -17.46 22.11 7.21
N GLY A 491 -17.43 20.97 6.52
CA GLY A 491 -16.19 20.37 6.02
C GLY A 491 -15.45 19.48 7.03
N GLU A 492 -15.93 19.38 8.28
CA GLU A 492 -15.36 18.45 9.27
C GLU A 492 -16.02 17.07 9.22
N ASP A 493 -15.36 16.17 8.52
CA ASP A 493 -15.64 14.73 8.54
C ASP A 493 -15.15 14.03 9.81
N VAL A 494 -15.62 12.80 10.01
CA VAL A 494 -15.12 11.82 10.96
C VAL A 494 -14.43 10.75 10.14
N SER A 495 -13.11 10.72 10.21
CA SER A 495 -12.26 9.71 9.58
C SER A 495 -11.27 9.19 10.62
N CYS A 496 -10.63 8.05 10.35
CA CYS A 496 -9.83 7.29 11.33
C CYS A 496 -10.50 7.24 12.72
N PRO A 497 -11.77 6.81 12.82
CA PRO A 497 -12.42 6.70 14.11
C PRO A 497 -11.71 5.67 14.98
N ASP A 498 -11.65 5.91 16.29
CA ASP A 498 -11.24 4.96 17.31
C ASP A 498 -12.20 5.14 18.49
N PHE A 499 -12.95 4.08 18.80
CA PHE A 499 -14.02 4.10 19.80
C PHE A 499 -13.73 3.12 20.94
N PHE A 500 -13.61 3.65 22.15
CA PHE A 500 -13.23 2.88 23.34
C PHE A 500 -13.76 3.48 24.64
N SER A 501 -13.72 2.69 25.71
CA SER A 501 -13.96 3.17 27.07
C SER A 501 -12.66 3.69 27.72
N LEU A 502 -12.81 4.73 28.52
CA LEU A 502 -11.81 5.22 29.47
C LEU A 502 -12.41 5.15 30.87
N ASP A 503 -11.67 4.56 31.79
CA ASP A 503 -12.02 4.55 33.20
C ASP A 503 -11.47 5.80 33.90
N GLY A 504 -12.22 6.27 34.89
CA GLY A 504 -11.86 7.40 35.73
C GLY A 504 -12.43 7.25 37.14
N PRO A 505 -11.89 7.98 38.13
CA PRO A 505 -12.37 7.88 39.52
C PRO A 505 -13.84 8.29 39.68
N GLY A 506 -14.34 9.18 38.82
CA GLY A 506 -15.74 9.60 38.74
C GLY A 506 -16.67 8.67 37.94
N GLY A 507 -16.15 7.53 37.46
CA GLY A 507 -16.85 6.60 36.56
C GLY A 507 -16.27 6.61 35.14
N GLY A 508 -16.51 5.55 34.38
CA GLY A 508 -16.03 5.41 33.00
C GLY A 508 -16.86 6.21 31.99
N ARG A 509 -16.20 6.67 30.91
CA ARG A 509 -16.86 7.27 29.73
C ARG A 509 -16.37 6.60 28.45
N HIS A 510 -17.11 6.78 27.37
CA HIS A 510 -16.71 6.35 26.05
C HIS A 510 -16.15 7.53 25.27
N MET A 511 -15.08 7.28 24.53
CA MET A 511 -14.39 8.25 23.69
C MET A 511 -14.53 7.82 22.23
N LEU A 512 -15.03 8.73 21.39
CA LEU A 512 -14.80 8.68 19.95
C LEU A 512 -13.63 9.61 19.65
N LEU A 513 -12.47 9.03 19.42
CA LEU A 513 -11.30 9.71 18.90
C LEU A 513 -11.34 9.63 17.37
N CYS A 514 -11.02 10.71 16.67
CA CYS A 514 -11.05 10.72 15.20
C CYS A 514 -10.27 11.91 14.64
N ILE A 515 -10.19 11.99 13.32
CA ILE A 515 -9.82 13.21 12.62
C ILE A 515 -11.01 13.86 11.93
N SER A 516 -10.82 15.13 11.58
CA SER A 516 -11.25 15.60 10.27
C SER A 516 -10.05 15.81 9.36
N HIS A 517 -10.17 15.48 8.09
CA HIS A 517 -9.16 15.78 7.08
C HIS A 517 -8.81 17.28 6.98
N MET A 518 -9.73 18.18 7.34
CA MET A 518 -9.49 19.62 7.31
C MET A 518 -8.74 20.12 8.55
N ARG A 519 -9.00 19.57 9.74
CA ARG A 519 -8.52 20.15 11.02
C ARG A 519 -7.62 19.23 11.86
N GLY A 520 -7.45 17.96 11.50
CA GLY A 520 -6.66 16.98 12.25
C GLY A 520 -7.42 16.36 13.42
N ALA A 521 -6.69 15.84 14.41
CA ALA A 521 -7.28 15.04 15.48
C ALA A 521 -8.19 15.84 16.42
N ARG A 522 -9.25 15.16 16.85
CA ARG A 522 -10.23 15.62 17.83
C ARG A 522 -10.88 14.42 18.52
N TYR A 523 -11.63 14.70 19.58
CA TYR A 523 -12.34 13.66 20.30
C TYR A 523 -13.69 14.14 20.81
N PHE A 524 -14.56 13.17 21.07
CA PHE A 524 -15.82 13.33 21.78
C PHE A 524 -15.82 12.39 22.98
N LEU A 525 -16.26 12.89 24.14
CA LEU A 525 -16.50 12.05 25.33
C LEU A 525 -18.00 12.00 25.61
N GLY A 526 -18.50 10.82 25.92
CA GLY A 526 -19.92 10.62 26.15
C GLY A 526 -20.28 9.25 26.71
N ASP A 527 -21.57 8.96 26.67
CA ASP A 527 -22.11 7.70 27.12
C ASP A 527 -22.37 6.77 25.94
N TRP A 528 -22.21 5.47 26.17
CA TRP A 528 -22.56 4.41 25.23
C TRP A 528 -23.55 3.47 25.89
N ALA A 529 -24.74 3.36 25.32
CA ALA A 529 -25.78 2.44 25.76
C ALA A 529 -26.66 2.07 24.56
N ASP A 530 -27.12 0.82 24.51
CA ASP A 530 -28.07 0.33 23.50
C ASP A 530 -27.65 0.66 22.05
N ASP A 531 -26.39 0.40 21.71
CA ASP A 531 -25.81 0.71 20.39
C ASP A 531 -25.89 2.20 20.00
N ARG A 532 -25.94 3.11 20.98
CA ARG A 532 -26.03 4.57 20.77
C ARG A 532 -24.96 5.32 21.57
N PHE A 533 -24.16 6.12 20.85
CA PHE A 533 -23.22 7.06 21.44
C PHE A 533 -23.86 8.44 21.64
N SER A 534 -23.78 8.97 22.85
CA SER A 534 -24.31 10.29 23.23
C SER A 534 -23.18 11.20 23.71
N PRO A 535 -22.54 11.97 22.81
CA PRO A 535 -21.43 12.84 23.17
C PRO A 535 -21.89 13.97 24.11
N GLN A 536 -21.16 14.16 25.20
CA GLN A 536 -21.39 15.20 26.20
C GLN A 536 -20.39 16.36 26.08
N SER A 537 -19.15 16.06 25.69
CA SER A 537 -18.09 17.04 25.47
C SER A 537 -17.25 16.70 24.22
N HIS A 538 -16.49 17.68 23.77
CA HIS A 538 -15.60 17.59 22.61
C HIS A 538 -14.33 18.36 22.90
N GLY A 539 -13.19 17.85 22.43
CA GLY A 539 -11.91 18.53 22.46
C GLY A 539 -11.14 18.36 21.17
N ARG A 540 -10.29 19.33 20.84
CA ARG A 540 -9.32 19.23 19.74
C ARG A 540 -7.99 18.75 20.29
N MET A 541 -7.21 18.08 19.46
CA MET A 541 -5.80 17.78 19.71
C MET A 541 -4.88 18.44 18.68
N ASN A 542 -5.47 19.13 17.69
CA ASN A 542 -4.79 19.92 16.69
C ASN A 542 -5.56 21.23 16.44
N TRP A 543 -4.82 22.31 16.25
CA TRP A 543 -5.33 23.65 15.95
C TRP A 543 -4.69 24.19 14.67
N PRO A 544 -5.21 25.26 14.06
CA PRO A 544 -4.61 25.86 12.87
C PRO A 544 -3.09 26.04 13.02
N GLY A 545 -2.32 25.58 12.02
CA GLY A 545 -0.86 25.58 12.04
C GLY A 545 -0.19 24.36 12.69
N GLY A 546 -0.95 23.58 13.46
CA GLY A 546 -0.50 22.32 14.06
C GLY A 546 -0.44 21.16 13.06
N CYS A 547 0.28 20.11 13.46
CA CYS A 547 0.58 18.98 12.59
C CYS A 547 0.02 17.62 13.05
N PHE A 548 -0.72 17.56 14.16
CA PHE A 548 -1.18 16.29 14.73
C PHE A 548 -2.44 15.78 14.02
N PHE A 549 -2.29 14.76 13.18
CA PHE A 549 -3.31 14.33 12.24
C PHE A 549 -4.02 13.06 12.68
N ALA A 550 -3.74 11.89 12.10
CA ALA A 550 -4.50 10.65 12.35
C ALA A 550 -4.07 9.98 13.66
N PRO A 551 -4.90 9.98 14.71
CA PRO A 551 -4.60 9.32 15.96
C PRO A 551 -4.96 7.82 15.93
N GLU A 552 -4.21 6.99 16.64
CA GLU A 552 -4.47 5.55 16.80
C GLU A 552 -4.09 5.11 18.22
N THR A 553 -4.88 4.23 18.84
CA THR A 553 -4.63 3.78 20.22
C THR A 553 -4.54 2.27 20.42
N LEU A 554 -3.90 1.87 21.52
CA LEU A 554 -3.95 0.51 22.06
C LEU A 554 -4.17 0.52 23.58
N VAL A 555 -4.51 -0.64 24.13
CA VAL A 555 -4.38 -0.91 25.57
C VAL A 555 -3.16 -1.78 25.81
N ASP A 556 -2.31 -1.39 26.73
CA ASP A 556 -1.10 -2.15 27.07
C ASP A 556 -1.30 -3.14 28.23
N HIS A 557 -0.25 -3.89 28.55
CA HIS A 557 -0.25 -4.82 29.69
C HIS A 557 -0.48 -4.19 31.07
N LEU A 558 -0.35 -2.86 31.20
CA LEU A 558 -0.61 -2.12 32.43
C LEU A 558 -2.04 -1.56 32.46
N GLY A 559 -2.85 -1.81 31.43
CA GLY A 559 -4.19 -1.28 31.28
C GLY A 559 -4.23 0.19 30.85
N ARG A 560 -3.10 0.76 30.40
CA ARG A 560 -3.02 2.14 29.92
C ARG A 560 -3.50 2.22 28.48
N ARG A 561 -4.29 3.25 28.17
CA ARG A 561 -4.62 3.64 26.79
C ARG A 561 -3.48 4.47 26.22
N ILE A 562 -2.72 3.92 25.29
CA ILE A 562 -1.58 4.61 24.66
C ILE A 562 -1.99 5.09 23.26
N LEU A 563 -1.70 6.35 22.95
CA LEU A 563 -2.04 7.05 21.72
C LEU A 563 -0.77 7.44 20.95
N TRP A 564 -0.78 7.26 19.63
CA TRP A 564 0.11 7.93 18.68
C TRP A 564 -0.70 8.71 17.67
N GLY A 565 -0.04 9.60 16.94
CA GLY A 565 -0.62 10.29 15.81
C GLY A 565 0.41 10.69 14.79
N TRP A 566 0.03 10.72 13.51
CA TRP A 566 0.90 11.18 12.43
C TRP A 566 1.12 12.70 12.51
N CYS A 567 2.38 13.12 12.57
CA CYS A 567 2.79 14.51 12.49
C CYS A 567 3.07 14.91 11.03
N LEU A 568 2.22 15.77 10.46
CA LEU A 568 2.33 16.29 9.09
C LEU A 568 3.62 17.07 8.86
N ASP A 569 4.15 16.98 7.63
CA ASP A 569 5.38 17.64 7.21
C ASP A 569 5.09 18.78 6.23
N GLU A 570 5.33 20.02 6.68
CA GLU A 570 5.05 21.26 5.95
C GLU A 570 6.11 21.62 4.89
N ARG A 571 7.20 20.85 4.79
CA ARG A 571 8.23 21.14 3.79
C ARG A 571 7.70 20.94 2.37
N PRO A 572 8.24 21.68 1.39
CA PRO A 572 7.95 21.45 -0.03
C PRO A 572 8.17 19.97 -0.40
N ALA A 573 7.33 19.45 -1.30
CA ALA A 573 7.38 18.05 -1.71
C ALA A 573 8.78 17.62 -2.18
N THR A 574 9.51 18.49 -2.90
CA THR A 574 10.88 18.24 -3.34
C THR A 574 11.87 18.01 -2.19
N VAL A 575 11.72 18.75 -1.09
CA VAL A 575 12.57 18.59 0.12
C VAL A 575 12.19 17.32 0.85
N ARG A 576 10.89 17.03 0.99
CA ARG A 576 10.41 15.78 1.61
C ARG A 576 10.97 14.55 0.87
N ARG A 577 10.77 14.51 -0.46
CA ARG A 577 11.27 13.44 -1.36
C ARG A 577 12.77 13.18 -1.23
N SER A 578 13.57 14.23 -1.06
CA SER A 578 15.03 14.13 -0.98
C SER A 578 15.56 13.87 0.42
N SER A 579 14.73 13.92 1.47
CA SER A 579 15.17 13.70 2.86
C SER A 579 15.36 12.22 3.23
N GLY A 580 14.82 11.28 2.44
CA GLY A 580 15.01 9.84 2.62
C GLY A 580 14.20 9.19 3.75
N ALA A 581 13.67 9.98 4.69
CA ALA A 581 12.73 9.52 5.71
C ALA A 581 11.66 10.59 5.95
N THR A 582 10.42 10.27 5.62
CA THR A 582 9.26 11.15 5.76
C THR A 582 8.16 10.39 6.47
N GLY A 583 7.47 11.02 7.42
CA GLY A 583 6.47 10.35 8.25
C GLY A 583 7.00 10.20 9.64
N VAL A 584 6.53 11.06 10.54
CA VAL A 584 6.96 11.08 11.94
C VAL A 584 5.73 10.85 12.78
N MET A 585 5.80 9.86 13.65
CA MET A 585 4.81 9.65 14.69
C MET A 585 5.14 10.57 15.86
N SER A 586 4.11 11.15 16.47
CA SER A 586 4.23 11.77 17.78
C SER A 586 4.79 10.79 18.82
N LEU A 587 5.26 11.34 19.93
CA LEU A 587 5.52 10.58 21.13
C LEU A 587 4.25 9.85 21.57
N PRO A 588 4.38 8.64 22.12
CA PRO A 588 3.27 7.97 22.77
C PRO A 588 2.66 8.87 23.86
N ARG A 589 1.33 8.83 24.00
CA ARG A 589 0.58 9.57 25.03
C ARG A 589 -0.31 8.62 25.82
N VAL A 590 -0.27 8.72 27.14
CA VAL A 590 -1.20 8.00 28.01
C VAL A 590 -2.48 8.82 28.13
N LEU A 591 -3.62 8.21 27.80
CA LEU A 591 -4.94 8.79 27.96
C LEU A 591 -5.62 8.23 29.22
N SER A 592 -6.18 9.12 30.02
CA SER A 592 -6.98 8.77 31.20
C SER A 592 -8.05 9.83 31.49
N LEU A 593 -8.94 9.57 32.44
CA LEU A 593 -9.90 10.56 32.94
C LEU A 593 -9.52 10.96 34.37
N ASP A 594 -9.62 12.25 34.67
CA ASP A 594 -9.48 12.76 36.04
C ASP A 594 -10.82 12.70 36.79
N ASP A 595 -10.81 13.06 38.08
CA ASP A 595 -11.97 13.07 38.98
C ASP A 595 -13.16 13.87 38.42
N ASP A 596 -12.89 14.92 37.64
CA ASP A 596 -13.89 15.77 36.99
C ASP A 596 -14.43 15.19 35.67
N GLY A 597 -13.94 14.03 35.25
CA GLY A 597 -14.27 13.37 34.00
C GLY A 597 -13.66 14.04 32.76
N ALA A 598 -12.69 14.96 32.94
CA ALA A 598 -11.94 15.54 31.84
C ALA A 598 -10.78 14.62 31.40
N LEU A 599 -10.48 14.65 30.09
CA LEU A 599 -9.37 13.91 29.52
C LEU A 599 -8.03 14.40 30.08
N ARG A 600 -7.17 13.45 30.41
CA ARG A 600 -5.75 13.66 30.69
C ARG A 600 -4.89 13.04 29.60
N ILE A 601 -3.82 13.75 29.27
CA ILE A 601 -2.87 13.42 28.22
C ILE A 601 -1.48 13.58 28.83
N GLU A 602 -0.83 12.45 29.12
CA GLU A 602 0.46 12.43 29.80
C GLU A 602 1.53 11.73 28.96
N PRO A 603 2.81 12.14 29.05
CA PRO A 603 3.89 11.36 28.48
C PRO A 603 4.08 10.05 29.28
N PRO A 604 4.33 8.90 28.63
CA PRO A 604 4.62 7.66 29.35
C PRO A 604 5.98 7.74 30.03
N THR A 605 6.09 7.04 31.15
CA THR A 605 7.31 6.97 31.96
C THR A 605 8.51 6.38 31.22
N GLU A 606 8.25 5.60 30.18
CA GLU A 606 9.24 5.00 29.28
C GLU A 606 10.04 6.02 28.48
N LEU A 607 9.64 7.29 28.42
CA LEU A 607 10.50 8.34 27.85
C LEU A 607 11.69 8.66 28.76
N ASN A 608 11.58 8.39 30.07
CA ASN A 608 12.60 8.74 31.06
C ASN A 608 13.93 8.01 30.84
N GLN A 609 13.93 6.85 30.19
CA GLN A 609 15.15 6.07 29.89
C GLN A 609 16.03 6.73 28.83
N LEU A 610 15.51 7.68 28.05
CA LEU A 610 16.29 8.46 27.09
C LEU A 610 17.01 9.66 27.73
N ARG A 611 16.69 10.00 28.99
CA ARG A 611 17.26 11.15 29.67
C ARG A 611 18.74 10.95 29.97
N ILE A 612 19.57 11.87 29.49
CA ILE A 612 21.00 11.97 29.81
C ILE A 612 21.33 13.39 30.24
N ASN A 613 22.48 13.58 30.89
CA ASN A 613 23.01 14.89 31.29
C ASN A 613 21.98 15.79 32.03
N PRO A 614 21.49 15.36 33.21
CA PRO A 614 20.46 16.09 33.94
C PRO A 614 20.93 17.47 34.41
N VAL A 615 20.09 18.47 34.19
CA VAL A 615 20.25 19.84 34.69
C VAL A 615 19.06 20.18 35.58
N SER A 616 19.32 20.73 36.75
CA SER A 616 18.28 21.25 37.66
C SER A 616 18.69 22.64 38.10
N LEU A 617 17.90 23.65 37.71
CA LEU A 617 18.16 25.04 38.05
C LEU A 617 17.35 25.43 39.29
N PRO A 618 17.91 26.24 40.20
CA PRO A 618 17.16 26.77 41.33
C PRO A 618 16.02 27.68 40.84
N ALA A 619 15.01 27.85 41.69
CA ALA A 619 13.93 28.78 41.42
C ALA A 619 14.49 30.19 41.18
N THR A 620 14.14 30.78 40.05
CA THR A 620 14.64 32.08 39.59
C THR A 620 13.46 33.04 39.40
N VAL A 621 13.61 34.29 39.81
CA VAL A 621 12.59 35.34 39.63
C VAL A 621 12.85 36.07 38.32
N LEU A 622 11.90 36.03 37.41
CA LEU A 622 11.90 36.80 36.16
C LEU A 622 11.13 38.09 36.36
N ALA A 623 11.78 39.23 36.16
CA ALA A 623 11.09 40.52 36.16
C ALA A 623 10.04 40.59 35.02
N SER A 624 9.08 41.50 35.14
CA SER A 624 8.14 41.80 34.07
C SER A 624 8.89 42.22 32.79
N GLY A 625 8.50 41.63 31.65
CA GLY A 625 9.13 41.86 30.35
C GLY A 625 10.51 41.20 30.19
N ALA A 626 10.96 40.40 31.15
CA ALA A 626 12.28 39.78 31.10
C ALA A 626 12.30 38.54 30.20
N GLU A 627 13.40 38.42 29.47
CA GLU A 627 13.85 37.18 28.85
C GLU A 627 15.18 36.78 29.49
N HIS A 628 15.29 35.54 29.94
CA HIS A 628 16.48 35.01 30.59
C HIS A 628 16.98 33.76 29.85
N ARG A 629 18.09 33.91 29.12
CA ARG A 629 18.76 32.79 28.44
C ARG A 629 19.44 31.89 29.45
N LEU A 630 19.14 30.59 29.38
CA LEU A 630 19.77 29.57 30.22
C LEU A 630 21.15 29.23 29.64
N SER A 631 22.18 29.26 30.48
CA SER A 631 23.55 28.94 30.04
C SER A 631 23.84 27.44 30.09
N GLU A 632 23.12 26.71 30.93
CA GLU A 632 23.28 25.30 31.23
C GLU A 632 22.39 24.40 30.38
N VAL A 633 21.39 24.97 29.69
CA VAL A 633 20.43 24.23 28.87
C VAL A 633 20.50 24.76 27.43
N ALA A 634 21.08 23.96 26.54
CA ALA A 634 21.15 24.23 25.11
C ALA A 634 21.21 22.92 24.32
N GLY A 635 20.60 22.89 23.15
CA GLY A 635 20.58 21.70 22.30
C GLY A 635 19.43 21.71 21.30
N ASP A 636 19.37 20.65 20.51
CA ASP A 636 18.31 20.37 19.54
C ASP A 636 17.55 19.07 19.86
N SER A 637 17.87 18.40 20.97
CA SER A 637 17.25 17.14 21.38
C SER A 637 17.18 17.09 22.92
N LEU A 638 16.06 17.54 23.48
CA LEU A 638 15.91 17.89 24.89
C LEU A 638 14.53 17.47 25.42
N GLU A 639 14.48 17.13 26.71
CA GLU A 639 13.27 17.24 27.52
C GLU A 639 13.47 18.40 28.50
N ILE A 640 12.51 19.31 28.58
CA ILE A 640 12.56 20.47 29.49
C ILE A 640 11.26 20.54 30.28
N GLN A 641 11.38 20.43 31.60
CA GLN A 641 10.28 20.64 32.54
C GLN A 641 10.38 22.04 33.14
N VAL A 642 9.30 22.81 33.03
CA VAL A 642 9.20 24.18 33.54
C VAL A 642 7.98 24.30 34.43
N SER A 643 8.17 24.88 35.61
CA SER A 643 7.10 25.08 36.60
C SER A 643 7.03 26.54 37.02
N PHE A 644 5.86 27.17 36.85
CA PHE A 644 5.53 28.50 37.35
C PHE A 644 4.49 28.40 38.49
N PRO A 645 4.80 28.84 39.72
CA PRO A 645 3.85 28.82 40.84
C PRO A 645 2.60 29.67 40.56
N ALA A 646 1.44 29.22 41.04
CA ALA A 646 0.12 29.80 40.74
C ALA A 646 0.01 31.31 41.02
N ASP A 647 0.59 31.77 42.14
CA ASP A 647 0.44 33.15 42.63
C ASP A 647 1.30 34.19 41.89
N ASP A 648 2.10 33.75 40.91
CA ASP A 648 3.24 34.52 40.40
C ASP A 648 3.35 34.49 38.87
N HIS A 649 2.27 34.23 38.12
CA HIS A 649 2.34 34.32 36.65
C HIS A 649 1.02 34.72 35.99
N GLN A 650 1.10 35.68 35.06
CA GLN A 650 0.00 36.06 34.18
C GLN A 650 0.28 35.62 32.74
N VAL A 651 1.42 36.04 32.16
CA VAL A 651 1.84 35.65 30.81
C VAL A 651 3.31 35.24 30.84
N CYS A 652 3.58 33.93 30.75
CA CYS A 652 4.91 33.37 30.96
C CYS A 652 5.14 32.13 30.09
N GLY A 653 6.41 31.75 29.91
CA GLY A 653 6.75 30.57 29.15
C GLY A 653 8.23 30.38 28.87
N ILE A 654 8.52 29.73 27.75
CA ILE A 654 9.86 29.31 27.33
C ILE A 654 10.03 29.47 25.83
N LYS A 655 11.22 29.86 25.40
CA LYS A 655 11.67 29.85 24.00
C LYS A 655 12.67 28.72 23.81
N VAL A 656 12.54 28.01 22.70
CA VAL A 656 13.45 26.93 22.28
C VAL A 656 13.96 27.19 20.87
N ARG A 657 15.04 26.49 20.49
CA ARG A 657 15.71 26.65 19.19
C ARG A 657 16.04 28.11 18.88
N GLN A 658 16.48 28.85 19.91
CA GLN A 658 16.83 30.25 19.76
C GLN A 658 18.26 30.40 19.21
N SER A 659 18.45 31.22 18.18
CA SER A 659 19.77 31.61 17.65
C SER A 659 20.45 32.66 18.55
N PRO A 660 21.79 32.82 18.51
CA PRO A 660 22.48 33.82 19.32
C PRO A 660 21.91 35.23 19.18
N ASP A 661 21.54 35.60 17.96
CA ASP A 661 20.97 36.90 17.54
C ASP A 661 19.44 36.97 17.56
N GLN A 662 18.75 35.91 18.00
CA GLN A 662 17.28 35.79 18.07
C GLN A 662 16.55 35.96 16.72
N SER A 663 17.26 35.75 15.61
CA SER A 663 16.66 35.69 14.27
C SER A 663 15.81 34.44 14.06
N GLU A 664 16.15 33.33 14.73
CA GLU A 664 15.30 32.13 14.84
C GLU A 664 14.96 31.86 16.30
N GLU A 665 13.71 31.53 16.59
CA GLU A 665 13.20 31.08 17.89
C GLU A 665 11.78 30.49 17.73
N THR A 666 11.42 29.57 18.62
CA THR A 666 10.03 29.11 18.79
C THR A 666 9.62 29.36 20.23
N MET A 667 8.52 30.08 20.43
CA MET A 667 8.05 30.50 21.76
C MET A 667 6.83 29.69 22.18
N ILE A 668 6.86 29.18 23.40
CA ILE A 668 5.77 28.46 24.05
C ILE A 668 5.33 29.32 25.22
N ILE A 669 4.11 29.85 25.18
CA ILE A 669 3.64 30.85 26.13
C ILE A 669 2.23 30.52 26.61
N TYR A 670 2.00 30.69 27.91
CA TYR A 670 0.69 30.57 28.52
C TYR A 670 0.21 31.95 28.96
N ASP A 671 -1.04 32.27 28.63
CA ASP A 671 -1.77 33.43 29.12
C ASP A 671 -2.90 32.94 30.04
N ARG A 672 -2.78 33.26 31.33
CA ARG A 672 -3.72 32.83 32.38
C ARG A 672 -5.08 33.52 32.24
N ASP A 673 -5.12 34.79 31.83
CA ASP A 673 -6.38 35.52 31.70
C ASP A 673 -7.16 35.06 30.47
N ALA A 674 -6.43 34.74 29.39
CA ALA A 674 -7.00 34.16 28.18
C ALA A 674 -7.30 32.66 28.30
N ASN A 675 -6.81 31.97 29.34
CA ASN A 675 -6.81 30.51 29.48
C ASN A 675 -6.27 29.83 28.22
N GLN A 676 -5.12 30.28 27.71
CA GLN A 676 -4.62 29.87 26.40
C GLN A 676 -3.13 29.52 26.44
N LEU A 677 -2.80 28.33 25.94
CA LEU A 677 -1.44 27.91 25.62
C LEU A 677 -1.17 28.16 24.13
N THR A 678 -0.04 28.78 23.82
CA THR A 678 0.33 29.17 22.46
C THR A 678 1.72 28.66 22.11
N ILE A 679 1.86 28.04 20.94
CA ILE A 679 3.17 27.81 20.29
C ILE A 679 3.29 28.80 19.15
N ASP A 680 4.11 29.84 19.31
CA ASP A 680 4.46 30.81 18.28
C ASP A 680 5.72 30.32 17.53
N PHE A 681 5.52 30.01 16.25
CA PHE A 681 6.54 29.53 15.33
C PHE A 681 6.78 30.54 14.19
N SER A 682 6.42 31.81 14.39
CA SER A 682 6.61 32.91 13.44
C SER A 682 8.07 33.17 13.07
N LYS A 683 9.00 32.78 13.95
CA LYS A 683 10.45 32.83 13.76
C LYS A 683 11.10 31.44 13.85
N SER A 684 10.33 30.36 13.69
CA SER A 684 10.87 28.99 13.79
C SER A 684 11.79 28.60 12.63
N THR A 685 11.82 29.41 11.57
CA THR A 685 12.62 29.16 10.36
C THR A 685 12.88 30.45 9.59
N LEU A 686 14.07 30.56 9.01
CA LEU A 686 14.39 31.60 8.01
C LEU A 686 14.06 31.17 6.58
N ASP A 687 13.66 29.92 6.34
CA ASP A 687 13.34 29.43 5.00
C ASP A 687 11.96 29.94 4.55
N PRO A 688 11.89 30.85 3.56
CA PRO A 688 10.62 31.37 3.08
C PRO A 688 9.79 30.34 2.31
N ALA A 689 10.31 29.14 2.01
CA ALA A 689 9.54 28.07 1.39
C ALA A 689 8.64 27.32 2.39
N ILE A 690 8.93 27.42 3.69
CA ILE A 690 8.11 26.82 4.74
C ILE A 690 6.85 27.68 4.96
N ARG A 691 5.68 27.04 4.86
CA ARG A 691 4.37 27.66 5.01
C ARG A 691 3.45 26.76 5.81
N TYR A 692 3.26 27.09 7.08
CA TYR A 692 2.26 26.43 7.93
C TYR A 692 0.86 26.87 7.53
N ARG A 693 -0.02 25.90 7.34
CA ARG A 693 -1.40 26.12 6.87
C ARG A 693 -2.36 26.09 8.04
N SER A 694 -3.54 26.68 7.88
CA SER A 694 -4.62 26.58 8.87
C SER A 694 -5.41 25.27 8.82
N TRP A 695 -5.05 24.39 7.90
CA TRP A 695 -5.73 23.14 7.58
C TRP A 695 -4.72 22.03 7.30
N CYS A 696 -5.18 20.78 7.37
CA CYS A 696 -4.33 19.58 7.23
C CYS A 696 -4.29 19.06 5.78
N LEU A 697 -5.12 18.07 5.44
CA LEU A 697 -5.11 17.42 4.11
C LEU A 697 -6.17 17.99 3.17
N PHE A 698 -7.36 18.30 3.66
CA PHE A 698 -8.43 18.85 2.83
C PHE A 698 -8.44 20.37 2.90
N ARG A 699 -8.25 20.99 1.73
CA ARG A 699 -8.25 22.45 1.56
C ARG A 699 -9.67 23.00 1.80
N PRO A 700 -9.83 24.01 2.69
CA PRO A 700 -11.10 24.72 2.87
C PRO A 700 -11.63 25.29 1.56
N LYS A 701 -12.96 25.39 1.43
CA LYS A 701 -13.61 26.03 0.28
C LYS A 701 -13.45 27.55 0.30
N ASP A 702 -13.42 28.15 1.50
CA ASP A 702 -13.20 29.57 1.69
C ASP A 702 -11.75 29.93 1.32
N PRO A 703 -11.51 30.76 0.27
CA PRO A 703 -10.17 31.15 -0.14
C PRO A 703 -9.37 31.86 0.96
N GLU A 704 -10.03 32.61 1.85
CA GLU A 704 -9.33 33.32 2.93
C GLU A 704 -8.71 32.33 3.93
N ASP A 705 -9.44 31.30 4.35
CA ASP A 705 -8.86 30.24 5.19
C ASP A 705 -7.90 29.34 4.40
N ALA A 706 -8.22 29.05 3.13
CA ALA A 706 -7.42 28.15 2.30
C ALA A 706 -5.99 28.64 2.05
N ASP A 707 -5.81 29.96 1.89
CA ASP A 707 -4.51 30.60 1.62
C ASP A 707 -3.89 31.21 2.88
N ARG A 708 -4.53 31.06 4.05
CA ARG A 708 -4.05 31.61 5.32
C ARG A 708 -2.77 30.92 5.77
N ALA A 709 -1.66 31.66 5.71
CA ALA A 709 -0.44 31.28 6.41
C ALA A 709 -0.62 31.52 7.92
N VAL A 710 -0.42 30.46 8.71
CA VAL A 710 -0.47 30.52 10.16
C VAL A 710 0.95 30.63 10.70
N ARG A 711 1.11 31.32 11.84
CA ARG A 711 2.40 31.53 12.51
C ARG A 711 2.42 31.17 13.98
N ARG A 712 1.27 30.74 14.51
CA ARG A 712 1.11 30.25 15.88
C ARG A 712 -0.02 29.24 15.97
N GLN A 713 0.06 28.35 16.93
CA GLN A 713 -0.99 27.41 17.29
C GLN A 713 -1.53 27.83 18.67
N ASP A 714 -2.85 27.99 18.79
CA ASP A 714 -3.51 28.50 20.00
C ASP A 714 -4.45 27.42 20.55
N ALA A 715 -4.19 26.88 21.75
CA ALA A 715 -5.01 25.86 22.41
C ALA A 715 -5.57 26.35 23.75
N PRO A 716 -6.80 25.98 24.13
CA PRO A 716 -7.34 26.29 25.44
C PRO A 716 -6.59 25.51 26.53
N LEU A 717 -6.28 26.18 27.64
CA LEU A 717 -5.73 25.59 28.85
C LEU A 717 -6.31 26.31 30.07
N ASN A 718 -7.35 25.72 30.65
CA ASN A 718 -7.98 26.25 31.86
C ASN A 718 -7.24 25.69 33.07
N LEU A 719 -6.66 26.58 33.88
CA LEU A 719 -6.04 26.25 35.16
C LEU A 719 -6.84 26.87 36.30
N ARG A 720 -6.91 26.19 37.44
CA ARG A 720 -7.48 26.79 38.66
C ARG A 720 -6.60 27.93 39.14
N SER A 721 -7.17 28.85 39.91
CA SER A 721 -6.45 30.02 40.42
C SER A 721 -5.22 29.64 41.26
N ASP A 722 -5.29 28.51 41.97
CA ASP A 722 -4.24 27.95 42.83
C ASP A 722 -3.38 26.88 42.14
N GLU A 723 -3.65 26.58 40.86
CA GLU A 723 -2.93 25.56 40.11
C GLU A 723 -1.70 26.15 39.43
N PRO A 724 -0.49 25.61 39.66
CA PRO A 724 0.72 26.06 38.98
C PRO A 724 0.68 25.67 37.49
N LEU A 725 1.34 26.45 36.63
CA LEU A 725 1.58 26.02 35.26
C LEU A 725 2.74 25.03 35.25
N GLN A 726 2.50 23.84 34.70
CA GLN A 726 3.49 22.78 34.51
C GLN A 726 3.62 22.49 33.02
N LEU A 727 4.79 22.74 32.46
CA LEU A 727 5.10 22.42 31.06
C LEU A 727 6.16 21.33 31.02
N THR A 728 5.92 20.27 30.24
CA THR A 728 6.95 19.34 29.79
C THR A 728 7.10 19.49 28.29
N VAL A 729 8.26 20.00 27.86
CA VAL A 729 8.58 20.31 26.47
C VAL A 729 9.56 19.27 25.96
N TYR A 730 9.13 18.46 25.00
CA TYR A 730 9.99 17.56 24.25
C TYR A 730 10.39 18.24 22.94
N LEU A 731 11.68 18.44 22.74
CA LEU A 731 12.26 19.02 21.54
C LEU A 731 13.13 17.97 20.86
N ASP A 732 12.80 17.57 19.65
CA ASP A 732 13.53 16.58 18.87
C ASP A 732 13.79 17.05 17.44
N ARG A 733 14.81 17.90 17.33
CA ARG A 733 15.20 18.62 16.13
C ARG A 733 14.02 19.39 15.55
N SER A 734 13.35 18.83 14.55
CA SER A 734 12.20 19.46 13.89
C SER A 734 10.85 19.17 14.54
N MET A 735 10.81 18.34 15.59
CA MET A 735 9.59 18.01 16.31
C MET A 735 9.57 18.70 17.69
N LEU A 736 8.46 19.36 18.01
CA LEU A 736 8.20 19.97 19.30
C LEU A 736 6.88 19.45 19.85
N GLU A 737 6.88 18.89 21.06
CA GLU A 737 5.67 18.48 21.78
C GLU A 737 5.62 19.09 23.17
N VAL A 738 4.51 19.74 23.50
CA VAL A 738 4.31 20.48 24.75
C VAL A 738 3.15 19.88 25.52
N PHE A 739 3.46 19.19 26.61
CA PHE A 739 2.48 18.68 27.57
C PHE A 739 2.29 19.72 28.68
N ALA A 740 1.05 20.14 28.92
CA ALA A 740 0.72 21.16 29.91
C ALA A 740 -0.29 20.62 30.92
N ASN A 741 0.12 20.58 32.21
CA ASN A 741 -0.70 20.17 33.36
C ASN A 741 -1.40 18.79 33.21
N GLY A 742 -0.91 17.93 32.30
CA GLY A 742 -1.60 16.70 31.89
C GLY A 742 -2.96 16.94 31.22
N ARG A 743 -3.35 18.19 30.92
CA ARG A 743 -4.65 18.57 30.34
C ARG A 743 -4.58 18.76 28.82
N GLN A 744 -3.44 19.23 28.34
CA GLN A 744 -3.24 19.56 26.94
C GLN A 744 -1.89 19.04 26.45
N CYS A 745 -1.87 18.49 25.24
CA CYS A 745 -0.65 18.26 24.47
C CYS A 745 -0.76 18.96 23.12
N MET A 746 0.24 19.73 22.73
CA MET A 746 0.34 20.38 21.42
C MET A 746 1.58 19.88 20.69
N SER A 747 1.40 19.47 19.43
CA SER A 747 2.52 19.07 18.55
C SER A 747 2.74 20.11 17.47
N GLN A 748 4.01 20.42 17.21
CA GLN A 748 4.41 21.34 16.17
C GLN A 748 5.66 20.85 15.46
N ARG A 749 5.62 20.78 14.13
CA ARG A 749 6.85 20.74 13.34
C ARG A 749 7.46 22.13 13.27
N ILE A 750 8.77 22.22 13.47
CA ILE A 750 9.57 23.43 13.31
C ILE A 750 10.77 23.15 12.41
N TRP A 751 11.24 24.14 11.67
CA TRP A 751 12.32 23.95 10.67
C TRP A 751 13.45 24.98 10.79
N PRO A 752 14.15 25.07 11.94
CA PRO A 752 15.25 26.02 12.09
C PRO A 752 16.36 25.71 11.08
N THR A 753 16.79 26.74 10.37
CA THR A 753 17.77 26.67 9.29
C THR A 753 19.20 26.81 9.79
N ARG A 754 19.39 27.40 10.98
CA ARG A 754 20.72 27.62 11.54
C ARG A 754 21.09 26.51 12.51
N ASN A 755 22.31 26.00 12.37
CA ASN A 755 22.85 24.97 13.25
C ASN A 755 23.13 25.48 14.68
N ASP A 756 23.25 26.80 14.87
CA ASP A 756 23.47 27.47 16.15
C ASP A 756 22.17 27.91 16.86
N SER A 757 21.00 27.63 16.28
CA SER A 757 19.67 27.79 16.90
C SER A 757 19.44 26.73 17.97
N ARG A 758 20.18 26.83 19.08
CA ARG A 758 20.26 25.81 20.16
C ARG A 758 19.91 26.34 21.54
N PHE A 759 19.75 27.64 21.72
CA PHE A 759 19.53 28.20 23.05
C PHE A 759 18.09 28.05 23.52
N VAL A 760 17.96 28.03 24.85
CA VAL A 760 16.70 28.03 25.57
C VAL A 760 16.63 29.28 26.44
N SER A 761 15.50 29.98 26.43
CA SER A 761 15.27 31.16 27.25
C SER A 761 13.93 31.06 27.98
N LEU A 762 13.89 31.50 29.23
CA LEU A 762 12.64 31.69 29.97
C LEU A 762 12.10 33.08 29.69
N VAL A 763 10.78 33.22 29.60
CA VAL A 763 10.13 34.50 29.31
C VAL A 763 9.01 34.80 30.29
N ASN A 764 8.94 36.06 30.70
CA ASN A 764 7.81 36.64 31.41
C ASN A 764 7.39 37.91 30.69
N THR A 765 6.28 37.86 29.96
CA THR A 765 5.70 39.02 29.27
C THR A 765 4.52 39.62 30.03
N GLY A 766 4.22 39.09 31.21
CA GLY A 766 3.23 39.65 32.12
C GLY A 766 3.72 40.91 32.83
N PRO A 767 2.81 41.67 33.44
CA PRO A 767 3.09 42.91 34.17
C PRO A 767 3.71 42.67 35.56
N ASN A 768 3.61 41.45 36.09
CA ASN A 768 4.14 41.06 37.39
C ASN A 768 5.37 40.17 37.21
N PRO A 769 6.32 40.15 38.17
CA PRO A 769 7.39 39.16 38.20
C PRO A 769 6.83 37.73 38.20
N SER A 770 7.69 36.77 37.85
CA SER A 770 7.35 35.35 37.90
C SER A 770 8.52 34.50 38.35
N THR A 771 8.29 33.70 39.38
CA THR A 771 9.20 32.65 39.82
C THR A 771 9.05 31.44 38.91
N VAL A 772 10.17 30.84 38.54
CA VAL A 772 10.20 29.68 37.65
C VAL A 772 11.29 28.71 38.09
N SER A 773 10.99 27.42 38.00
CA SER A 773 11.97 26.36 38.19
C SER A 773 12.07 25.51 36.93
N VAL A 774 13.29 25.01 36.65
CA VAL A 774 13.59 24.27 35.43
C VAL A 774 14.34 22.99 35.77
N LYS A 775 13.91 21.90 35.16
CA LYS A 775 14.71 20.68 35.00
C LYS A 775 14.83 20.39 33.52
N ALA A 776 15.99 19.93 33.08
CA ALA A 776 16.20 19.58 31.68
C ALA A 776 17.10 18.37 31.56
N TRP A 777 16.94 17.66 30.45
CA TRP A 777 17.77 16.54 30.07
C TRP A 777 18.06 16.65 28.58
N GLU A 778 19.28 16.29 28.20
CA GLU A 778 19.51 15.87 26.82
C GLU A 778 18.82 14.52 26.60
N MET A 779 18.31 14.30 25.40
CA MET A 779 17.62 13.05 25.06
C MET A 779 18.49 12.21 24.13
N ALA A 780 18.74 10.97 24.52
CA ALA A 780 19.42 9.98 23.70
C ALA A 780 18.58 9.67 22.45
N ALA A 781 19.26 9.37 21.34
CA ALA A 781 18.59 8.89 20.13
C ALA A 781 18.07 7.47 20.36
N SER A 782 16.84 7.19 19.91
CA SER A 782 16.25 5.85 19.93
C SER A 782 16.03 5.25 18.54
N ASN A 783 16.31 6.02 17.48
CA ASN A 783 16.16 5.62 16.08
C ASN A 783 17.49 5.30 15.36
N GLN A 784 18.53 4.89 16.11
CA GLN A 784 19.77 4.39 15.54
C GLN A 784 19.62 2.89 15.26
N GLU A 785 19.78 2.49 14.00
CA GLU A 785 19.78 1.09 13.55
C GLU A 785 20.99 0.30 14.04
#